data_AF-B1FM81-F1
#
_entry.id   AF-B1FM81-F1
#
_cell.length_a   1.000
_cell.length_b   1.000
_cell.length_c   1.000
_cell.angle_alpha   90.00
_cell.angle_beta   90.00
_cell.angle_gamma   90.00
#
_symmetry.space_group_name_H-M   'P 1'
#
loop_
_entity.id
_entity.type
_entity.pdbx_description
1 polymer ?
#
loop_
_entity_poly.entity_id
_entity_poly.type
_entity_poly.pdbx_seq_one_letter_code
_entity_poly.pdbx_strand_id
1 'polypeptide(L)'
;MLERQHYRLAWWRTAADELNWRRFFDIATLAAVRVEDDAVFDAVHALPLGLHAAGYIDGLRVDHVDGLADPRAYCRRLHARLAAQRDERPYVVVEKILAPGETLREDWRVDGTTGYDFMNDVAALLHDPAGAAPLASHWAAVSGSARSFAQEAVAGKRRVLKRQLAGEHARVARALHHIARAAPATRDVSQIAIHRVLGELAVHLPVYRMYPTPGDEPTGADGRVLTLAYDAACAAIDPSDRYALDRVAGWLGLPGMRAPRADAALLHAARVAFAQLTAPLAAKGVEDTANYRYGRLLSRNEVGADAGDFSLSRGAFHARNRRRARTVPHTLVATATHDHKRGEDARMRLAVLSEMPDAWRAVSLDWSALNQPHRGGAHRDLAWAPGPAAEAMLYQTLVGCWPPALAPDDATGLAALAERVVRWQTKALREGKQHTDWLAPDADYERACEQFVRAILTPRGIGDFVHRLHAFVARIAPAGVVNSLAQATLRMASPGVPDLYQGTESWDHSLVDPDNRRDVPFAALAAERVDEPVAAYLRHWPDARVKRALVERMLALRTRWPATFADGAYVPLRVRGRLGRHAVAFARCDESATIVVIATRLACGWLGEAPELPRVEPREWGDTTVVLPRGASERWIDWLNDGSEVEAPDGTMRLARCLAVLPVAVLVAVDTKHREL
;
A
#
# COMPACT_ATOMS: atom_id res chain seq x y z
N MET A 1 -1.86 -38.85 31.06
CA MET A 1 -3.10 -38.19 30.59
C MET A 1 -2.85 -37.43 29.28
N LEU A 2 -1.87 -36.51 29.23
CA LEU A 2 -1.54 -35.72 28.02
C LEU A 2 -1.08 -36.58 26.83
N GLU A 3 -0.23 -37.59 27.04
CA GLU A 3 0.24 -38.51 25.99
C GLU A 3 -0.86 -39.35 25.30
N ARG A 4 -2.09 -39.33 25.82
CA ARG A 4 -3.24 -40.07 25.23
C ARG A 4 -4.19 -39.15 24.46
N GLN A 5 -3.94 -37.84 24.43
CA GLN A 5 -4.82 -36.88 23.76
C GLN A 5 -4.59 -36.89 22.24
N HIS A 6 -5.61 -36.48 21.48
CA HIS A 6 -5.50 -36.26 20.03
C HIS A 6 -4.70 -35.00 19.67
N TYR A 7 -4.36 -34.17 20.67
CA TYR A 7 -3.50 -33.01 20.54
C TYR A 7 -2.24 -33.19 21.38
N ARG A 8 -1.14 -32.56 20.95
CA ARG A 8 0.11 -32.46 21.71
C ARG A 8 0.35 -31.01 22.07
N LEU A 9 0.36 -30.69 23.37
CA LEU A 9 0.84 -29.39 23.83
C LEU A 9 2.36 -29.35 23.65
N ALA A 10 2.84 -28.39 22.86
CA ALA A 10 4.26 -28.19 22.59
C ALA A 10 4.67 -26.77 22.96
N TRP A 11 5.96 -26.60 23.23
CA TRP A 11 6.52 -25.26 23.41
C TRP A 11 6.33 -24.43 22.15
N TRP A 12 5.90 -23.17 22.29
CA TRP A 12 5.52 -22.32 21.17
C TRP A 12 6.62 -22.13 20.10
N ARG A 13 7.91 -22.26 20.46
CA ARG A 13 9.02 -22.16 19.49
C ARG A 13 9.07 -23.34 18.52
N THR A 14 8.51 -24.48 18.89
CA THR A 14 8.37 -25.66 18.02
C THR A 14 7.37 -25.42 16.88
N ALA A 15 6.53 -24.38 16.97
CA ALA A 15 5.49 -24.08 16.00
C ALA A 15 6.03 -23.80 14.58
N ALA A 16 7.20 -23.19 14.44
CA ALA A 16 7.76 -22.89 13.13
C ALA A 16 8.23 -24.14 12.37
N ASP A 17 8.63 -25.18 13.11
CA ASP A 17 9.30 -26.37 12.56
C ASP A 17 8.38 -27.58 12.46
N GLU A 18 7.48 -27.80 13.44
CA GLU A 18 6.73 -29.05 13.57
C GLU A 18 5.21 -28.90 13.49
N LEU A 19 4.67 -27.71 13.22
CA LEU A 19 3.22 -27.59 13.09
C LEU A 19 2.68 -28.51 11.99
N ASN A 20 1.59 -29.21 12.31
CA ASN A 20 0.95 -30.16 11.41
C ASN A 20 -0.40 -29.65 10.86
N TRP A 21 -0.74 -28.39 11.07
CA TRP A 21 -1.86 -27.69 10.41
C TRP A 21 -1.39 -26.44 9.68
N ARG A 22 -2.18 -25.96 8.72
CA ARG A 22 -1.90 -24.70 8.02
C ARG A 22 -2.39 -23.51 8.86
N ARG A 23 -1.59 -22.45 8.92
CA ARG A 23 -1.90 -21.22 9.65
C ARG A 23 -2.18 -20.04 8.71
N PHE A 24 -2.72 -18.96 9.27
CA PHE A 24 -2.61 -17.63 8.69
C PHE A 24 -1.21 -17.05 8.98
N PHE A 25 -0.41 -16.85 7.92
CA PHE A 25 0.99 -16.45 8.03
C PHE A 25 1.78 -17.34 9.01
N ASP A 26 2.39 -16.74 10.03
CA ASP A 26 3.16 -17.39 11.10
C ASP A 26 2.41 -17.41 12.46
N ILE A 27 1.11 -17.06 12.47
CA ILE A 27 0.30 -16.92 13.68
C ILE A 27 -0.28 -18.28 14.10
N ALA A 28 0.31 -18.89 15.14
CA ALA A 28 -0.06 -20.24 15.59
C ALA A 28 -1.51 -20.38 16.11
N THR A 29 -2.11 -19.29 16.58
CA THR A 29 -3.49 -19.27 17.11
C THR A 29 -4.57 -19.16 16.02
N LEU A 30 -4.19 -19.01 14.75
CA LEU A 30 -5.11 -18.91 13.61
C LEU A 30 -4.96 -20.12 12.69
N ALA A 31 -5.79 -21.15 12.91
CA ALA A 31 -5.84 -22.33 12.06
C ALA A 31 -6.68 -22.08 10.80
N ALA A 32 -6.15 -22.49 9.65
CA ALA A 32 -6.84 -22.26 8.39
C ALA A 32 -7.98 -23.28 8.16
N VAL A 33 -9.08 -22.81 7.57
CA VAL A 33 -10.24 -23.63 7.20
C VAL A 33 -10.14 -24.13 5.76
N ARG A 34 -10.71 -25.30 5.50
CA ARG A 34 -10.80 -25.93 4.17
C ARG A 34 -12.08 -25.50 3.45
N VAL A 35 -12.20 -24.21 3.17
CA VAL A 35 -13.42 -23.61 2.61
C VAL A 35 -13.71 -24.08 1.16
N GLU A 36 -12.77 -24.79 0.53
CA GLU A 36 -13.02 -25.48 -0.74
C GLU A 36 -14.07 -26.59 -0.61
N ASP A 37 -14.18 -27.22 0.56
CA ASP A 37 -15.21 -28.21 0.91
C ASP A 37 -16.59 -27.52 1.04
N ASP A 38 -17.60 -28.09 0.40
CA ASP A 38 -18.97 -27.52 0.36
C ASP A 38 -19.58 -27.40 1.75
N ALA A 39 -19.42 -28.41 2.62
CA ALA A 39 -19.99 -28.39 3.96
C ALA A 39 -19.32 -27.33 4.84
N VAL A 40 -18.02 -27.13 4.67
CA VAL A 40 -17.26 -26.07 5.38
C VAL A 40 -17.66 -24.70 4.87
N PHE A 41 -17.79 -24.53 3.54
CA PHE A 41 -18.27 -23.28 2.95
C PHE A 41 -19.63 -22.89 3.51
N ASP A 42 -20.59 -23.81 3.49
CA ASP A 42 -21.95 -23.59 3.98
C ASP A 42 -21.97 -23.20 5.46
N ALA A 43 -21.21 -23.90 6.30
CA ALA A 43 -21.12 -23.59 7.72
C ALA A 43 -20.51 -22.20 7.99
N VAL A 44 -19.43 -21.84 7.29
CA VAL A 44 -18.75 -20.54 7.47
C VAL A 44 -19.60 -19.38 6.93
N HIS A 45 -20.35 -19.60 5.84
CA HIS A 45 -21.09 -18.52 5.16
C HIS A 45 -22.56 -18.43 5.57
N ALA A 46 -23.06 -19.31 6.43
CA ALA A 46 -24.45 -19.27 6.90
C ALA A 46 -24.87 -17.88 7.43
N LEU A 47 -24.07 -17.26 8.30
CA LEU A 47 -24.39 -15.94 8.84
C LEU A 47 -24.28 -14.82 7.77
N PRO A 48 -23.16 -14.63 7.06
CA PRO A 48 -23.07 -13.60 6.01
C PRO A 48 -24.17 -13.70 4.94
N LEU A 49 -24.48 -14.92 4.49
CA LEU A 49 -25.55 -15.16 3.53
C LEU A 49 -26.93 -14.88 4.13
N GLY A 50 -27.13 -15.17 5.41
CA GLY A 50 -28.36 -14.81 6.13
C GLY A 50 -28.56 -13.30 6.25
N LEU A 51 -27.49 -12.55 6.54
CA LEU A 51 -27.52 -11.08 6.61
C LEU A 51 -27.83 -10.45 5.25
N HIS A 52 -27.23 -10.97 4.17
CA HIS A 52 -27.52 -10.50 2.81
C HIS A 52 -28.96 -10.81 2.39
N ALA A 53 -29.44 -12.04 2.63
CA ALA A 53 -30.83 -12.43 2.33
C ALA A 53 -31.86 -11.57 3.09
N ALA A 54 -31.54 -11.17 4.32
CA ALA A 54 -32.38 -10.29 5.13
C ALA A 54 -32.28 -8.79 4.74
N GLY A 55 -31.41 -8.44 3.79
CA GLY A 55 -31.21 -7.05 3.35
C GLY A 55 -30.42 -6.17 4.33
N TYR A 56 -29.70 -6.75 5.29
CA TYR A 56 -28.85 -5.99 6.22
C TYR A 56 -27.51 -5.57 5.64
N ILE A 57 -27.06 -6.25 4.58
CA ILE A 57 -25.84 -5.94 3.84
C ILE A 57 -26.06 -6.14 2.33
N ASP A 58 -25.35 -5.36 1.51
CA ASP A 58 -25.45 -5.41 0.04
C ASP A 58 -24.25 -6.11 -0.62
N GLY A 59 -23.26 -6.50 0.17
CA GLY A 59 -22.02 -7.05 -0.34
C GLY A 59 -21.04 -7.52 0.71
N LEU A 60 -19.91 -8.06 0.26
CA LEU A 60 -18.87 -8.63 1.10
C LEU A 60 -17.47 -8.20 0.64
N ARG A 61 -16.60 -7.92 1.63
CA ARG A 61 -15.15 -7.86 1.46
C ARG A 61 -14.55 -9.17 1.95
N VAL A 62 -13.90 -9.91 1.05
CA VAL A 62 -13.22 -11.18 1.37
C VAL A 62 -11.82 -10.89 1.88
N ASP A 63 -11.54 -11.31 3.11
CA ASP A 63 -10.22 -11.25 3.73
C ASP A 63 -9.28 -12.31 3.14
N HIS A 64 -8.01 -11.95 2.95
CA HIS A 64 -6.92 -12.86 2.60
C HIS A 64 -7.27 -13.93 1.55
N VAL A 65 -7.81 -13.50 0.41
CA VAL A 65 -8.25 -14.42 -0.66
C VAL A 65 -7.10 -15.31 -1.17
N ASP A 66 -5.88 -14.78 -1.13
CA ASP A 66 -4.65 -15.49 -1.51
C ASP A 66 -4.23 -16.58 -0.50
N GLY A 67 -4.96 -16.78 0.60
CA GLY A 67 -4.78 -17.92 1.52
C GLY A 67 -5.58 -19.17 1.12
N LEU A 68 -6.52 -19.05 0.18
CA LEU A 68 -7.43 -20.14 -0.20
C LEU A 68 -6.75 -21.20 -1.07
N ALA A 69 -7.29 -22.42 -1.07
CA ALA A 69 -6.84 -23.47 -1.98
C ALA A 69 -7.21 -23.13 -3.44
N ASP A 70 -8.47 -22.76 -3.67
CA ASP A 70 -9.00 -22.33 -4.97
C ASP A 70 -9.79 -21.01 -4.82
N PRO A 71 -9.10 -19.85 -4.89
CA PRO A 71 -9.73 -18.52 -4.86
C PRO A 71 -10.82 -18.34 -5.92
N ARG A 72 -10.61 -18.88 -7.12
CA ARG A 72 -11.51 -18.73 -8.26
C ARG A 72 -12.84 -19.43 -7.98
N ALA A 73 -12.79 -20.70 -7.59
CA ALA A 73 -13.99 -21.45 -7.25
C ALA A 73 -14.72 -20.84 -6.06
N TYR A 74 -13.98 -20.42 -5.03
CA TYR A 74 -14.53 -19.75 -3.86
C TYR A 74 -15.32 -18.47 -4.24
N CYS A 75 -14.69 -17.53 -4.96
CA CYS A 75 -15.34 -16.27 -5.33
C CYS A 75 -16.57 -16.50 -6.22
N ARG A 76 -16.50 -17.42 -7.18
CA ARG A 76 -17.64 -17.78 -8.04
C ARG A 76 -18.80 -18.39 -7.25
N ARG A 77 -18.49 -19.28 -6.29
CA ARG A 77 -19.48 -19.91 -5.40
C ARG A 77 -20.13 -18.85 -4.53
N LEU A 78 -19.36 -17.97 -3.89
CA LEU A 78 -19.85 -16.88 -3.07
C LEU A 78 -20.79 -15.96 -3.86
N HIS A 79 -20.33 -15.49 -5.02
CA HIS A 79 -21.12 -14.63 -5.89
C HIS A 79 -22.43 -15.30 -6.32
N ALA A 80 -22.41 -16.57 -6.72
CA ALA A 80 -23.60 -17.31 -7.10
C ALA A 80 -24.60 -17.47 -5.94
N ARG A 81 -24.11 -17.69 -4.72
CA ARG A 81 -24.97 -17.83 -3.53
C ARG A 81 -25.64 -16.52 -3.13
N LEU A 82 -24.93 -15.40 -3.24
CA LEU A 82 -25.50 -14.07 -2.99
C LEU A 82 -26.51 -13.70 -4.09
N ALA A 83 -26.16 -13.89 -5.36
CA ALA A 83 -27.01 -13.54 -6.50
C ALA A 83 -28.30 -14.38 -6.58
N ALA A 84 -28.36 -15.54 -5.92
CA ALA A 84 -29.57 -16.35 -5.82
C ALA A 84 -30.56 -15.84 -4.76
N GLN A 85 -30.18 -14.88 -3.91
CA GLN A 85 -31.01 -14.42 -2.79
C GLN A 85 -31.80 -13.14 -3.09
N ARG A 86 -31.30 -12.28 -3.99
CA ARG A 86 -31.87 -10.97 -4.34
C ARG A 86 -31.68 -10.70 -5.83
N ASP A 87 -32.55 -9.89 -6.43
CA ASP A 87 -32.45 -9.47 -7.84
C ASP A 87 -31.29 -8.49 -8.09
N GLU A 88 -30.89 -7.74 -7.06
CA GLU A 88 -29.75 -6.83 -7.11
C GLU A 88 -28.43 -7.62 -7.26
N ARG A 89 -27.53 -7.13 -8.12
CA ARG A 89 -26.21 -7.73 -8.28
C ARG A 89 -25.41 -7.55 -6.99
N PRO A 90 -24.94 -8.63 -6.33
CA PRO A 90 -24.20 -8.50 -5.09
C PRO A 90 -22.83 -7.88 -5.32
N TYR A 91 -22.41 -7.01 -4.41
CA TYR A 91 -21.10 -6.37 -4.45
C TYR A 91 -20.06 -7.21 -3.72
N VAL A 92 -18.99 -7.66 -4.40
CA VAL A 92 -17.95 -8.51 -3.80
C VAL A 92 -16.57 -7.97 -4.15
N VAL A 93 -15.79 -7.60 -3.15
CA VAL A 93 -14.38 -7.20 -3.32
C VAL A 93 -13.45 -8.11 -2.54
N VAL A 94 -12.22 -8.26 -3.01
CA VAL A 94 -11.22 -9.13 -2.38
C VAL A 94 -10.04 -8.33 -1.86
N GLU A 95 -9.58 -8.63 -0.65
CA GLU A 95 -8.25 -8.23 -0.24
C GLU A 95 -7.22 -9.05 -1.02
N LYS A 96 -6.60 -8.40 -2.02
CA LYS A 96 -5.58 -8.99 -2.87
C LYS A 96 -4.55 -7.94 -3.23
N ILE A 97 -3.28 -8.24 -2.95
CA ILE A 97 -2.16 -7.38 -3.29
C ILE A 97 -1.69 -7.68 -4.71
N LEU A 98 -1.70 -6.67 -5.57
CA LEU A 98 -1.25 -6.78 -6.96
C LEU A 98 0.20 -6.32 -7.07
N ALA A 99 1.08 -7.22 -7.53
CA ALA A 99 2.45 -6.87 -7.84
C ALA A 99 2.54 -5.97 -9.10
N PRO A 100 3.69 -5.31 -9.37
CA PRO A 100 3.87 -4.51 -10.57
C PRO A 100 3.54 -5.29 -11.86
N GLY A 101 2.60 -4.78 -12.65
CA GLY A 101 2.16 -5.41 -13.90
C GLY A 101 1.18 -6.57 -13.74
N GLU A 102 0.84 -6.95 -12.50
CA GLU A 102 -0.20 -7.95 -12.22
C GLU A 102 -1.60 -7.33 -12.38
N THR A 103 -2.55 -8.15 -12.85
CA THR A 103 -3.97 -7.79 -12.90
C THR A 103 -4.78 -8.81 -12.13
N LEU A 104 -5.89 -8.37 -11.54
CA LEU A 104 -6.88 -9.28 -10.95
C LEU A 104 -7.40 -10.25 -12.03
N ARG A 105 -7.66 -11.49 -11.64
CA ARG A 105 -8.19 -12.50 -12.55
C ARG A 105 -9.65 -12.19 -12.89
N GLU A 106 -9.94 -12.07 -14.17
CA GLU A 106 -11.26 -11.66 -14.68
C GLU A 106 -12.35 -12.70 -14.40
N ASP A 107 -11.98 -13.96 -14.22
CA ASP A 107 -12.91 -15.08 -14.11
C ASP A 107 -13.31 -15.45 -12.66
N TRP A 108 -12.92 -14.62 -11.69
CA TRP A 108 -13.30 -14.76 -10.27
C TRP A 108 -14.72 -14.26 -9.96
N ARG A 109 -15.31 -13.43 -10.84
CA ARG A 109 -16.62 -12.79 -10.65
C ARG A 109 -16.70 -11.93 -9.37
N VAL A 110 -15.72 -11.04 -9.22
CA VAL A 110 -15.66 -10.02 -8.15
C VAL A 110 -15.61 -8.63 -8.77
N ASP A 111 -15.96 -7.61 -8.01
CA ASP A 111 -16.00 -6.20 -8.44
C ASP A 111 -14.63 -5.52 -8.41
N GLY A 112 -13.68 -6.09 -7.67
CA GLY A 112 -12.30 -5.62 -7.65
C GLY A 112 -11.55 -5.99 -6.38
N THR A 113 -10.50 -5.22 -6.11
CA THR A 113 -9.68 -5.34 -4.90
C THR A 113 -10.15 -4.35 -3.82
N THR A 114 -9.49 -4.38 -2.66
CA THR A 114 -9.61 -3.35 -1.62
C THR A 114 -8.80 -2.07 -1.90
N GLY A 115 -8.17 -1.93 -3.08
CA GLY A 115 -7.65 -0.65 -3.56
C GLY A 115 -6.20 -0.29 -3.21
N TYR A 116 -5.39 -1.23 -2.70
CA TYR A 116 -3.94 -1.00 -2.46
C TYR A 116 -3.16 -0.63 -3.74
N ASP A 117 -3.61 -1.11 -4.91
CA ASP A 117 -3.02 -0.74 -6.20
C ASP A 117 -3.19 0.76 -6.47
N PHE A 118 -4.36 1.33 -6.17
CA PHE A 118 -4.59 2.77 -6.28
C PHE A 118 -3.78 3.55 -5.24
N MET A 119 -3.73 3.07 -3.99
CA MET A 119 -2.91 3.67 -2.93
C MET A 119 -1.45 3.82 -3.37
N ASN A 120 -0.90 2.77 -3.99
CA ASN A 120 0.44 2.79 -4.54
C ASN A 120 0.57 3.76 -5.73
N ASP A 121 -0.39 3.74 -6.66
CA ASP A 121 -0.40 4.60 -7.86
C ASP A 121 -0.37 6.10 -7.50
N VAL A 122 -1.26 6.54 -6.62
CA VAL A 122 -1.39 7.96 -6.24
C VAL A 122 -0.21 8.42 -5.41
N ALA A 123 0.31 7.56 -4.51
CA ALA A 123 1.50 7.88 -3.74
C ALA A 123 2.70 8.08 -4.68
N ALA A 124 2.96 7.15 -5.59
CA ALA A 124 4.07 7.25 -6.54
C ALA A 124 3.93 8.46 -7.50
N LEU A 125 2.71 8.84 -7.90
CA LEU A 125 2.46 10.02 -8.73
C LEU A 125 2.92 11.33 -8.06
N LEU A 126 2.82 11.39 -6.73
CA LEU A 126 3.10 12.60 -5.94
C LEU A 126 4.58 12.67 -5.47
N HIS A 127 5.42 11.71 -5.85
CA HIS A 127 6.87 11.78 -5.64
C HIS A 127 7.58 12.40 -6.84
N ASP A 128 8.59 13.25 -6.59
CA ASP A 128 9.44 13.80 -7.64
C ASP A 128 10.50 12.77 -8.07
N PRO A 129 10.50 12.28 -9.32
CA PRO A 129 11.56 11.39 -9.80
C PRO A 129 12.99 11.91 -9.58
N ALA A 130 13.20 13.23 -9.53
CA ALA A 130 14.52 13.82 -9.28
C ALA A 130 15.08 13.48 -7.88
N GLY A 131 14.21 13.19 -6.90
CA GLY A 131 14.62 12.80 -5.55
C GLY A 131 15.17 11.37 -5.43
N ALA A 132 14.92 10.51 -6.42
CA ALA A 132 15.20 9.07 -6.31
C ALA A 132 16.69 8.77 -6.05
N ALA A 133 17.59 9.36 -6.85
CA ALA A 133 19.02 9.11 -6.77
C ALA A 133 19.67 9.80 -5.56
N PRO A 134 19.44 11.10 -5.28
CA PRO A 134 19.99 11.76 -4.10
C PRO A 134 19.57 11.10 -2.78
N LEU A 135 18.30 10.69 -2.65
CA LEU A 135 17.81 9.99 -1.45
C LEU A 135 18.39 8.58 -1.33
N ALA A 136 18.59 7.87 -2.44
CA ALA A 136 19.27 6.57 -2.42
C ALA A 136 20.73 6.70 -1.97
N SER A 137 21.46 7.70 -2.48
CA SER A 137 22.84 7.99 -2.07
C SER A 137 22.90 8.39 -0.60
N HIS A 138 21.98 9.22 -0.12
CA HIS A 138 21.89 9.58 1.29
C HIS A 138 21.62 8.35 2.17
N TRP A 139 20.65 7.52 1.80
CA TRP A 139 20.33 6.28 2.52
C TRP A 139 21.53 5.32 2.58
N ALA A 140 22.22 5.12 1.46
CA ALA A 140 23.40 4.25 1.42
C ALA A 140 24.51 4.78 2.34
N ALA A 141 24.74 6.10 2.34
CA ALA A 141 25.74 6.73 3.18
C ALA A 141 25.42 6.62 4.68
N VAL A 142 24.16 6.84 5.10
CA VAL A 142 23.79 6.76 6.51
C VAL A 142 23.63 5.33 7.00
N SER A 143 22.98 4.46 6.23
CA SER A 143 22.71 3.07 6.66
C SER A 143 23.92 2.16 6.54
N GLY A 144 24.92 2.52 5.74
CA GLY A 144 26.06 1.66 5.38
C GLY A 144 25.68 0.51 4.42
N SER A 145 24.46 0.52 3.85
CA SER A 145 23.97 -0.52 2.94
C SER A 145 23.69 0.04 1.55
N ALA A 146 24.38 -0.52 0.53
CA ALA A 146 24.12 -0.23 -0.87
C ALA A 146 23.06 -1.16 -1.50
N ARG A 147 22.37 -1.99 -0.70
CA ARG A 147 21.40 -2.96 -1.21
C ARG A 147 20.19 -2.26 -1.81
N SER A 148 19.74 -2.76 -2.97
CA SER A 148 18.46 -2.36 -3.54
C SER A 148 17.30 -2.95 -2.75
N PHE A 149 16.11 -2.38 -2.91
CA PHE A 149 14.91 -2.94 -2.30
C PHE A 149 14.64 -4.39 -2.73
N ALA A 150 14.88 -4.71 -4.00
CA ALA A 150 14.75 -6.08 -4.51
C ALA A 150 15.70 -7.06 -3.80
N GLN A 151 16.93 -6.64 -3.48
CA GLN A 151 17.87 -7.44 -2.70
C GLN A 151 17.39 -7.62 -1.25
N GLU A 152 16.85 -6.58 -0.62
CA GLU A 152 16.24 -6.68 0.72
C GLU A 152 15.00 -7.59 0.72
N ALA A 153 14.16 -7.53 -0.32
CA ALA A 153 13.00 -8.40 -0.50
C ALA A 153 13.39 -9.87 -0.60
N VAL A 154 14.39 -10.21 -1.43
CA VAL A 154 14.90 -11.59 -1.53
C VAL A 154 15.51 -12.04 -0.21
N ALA A 155 16.31 -11.19 0.45
CA ALA A 155 16.92 -11.53 1.75
C ALA A 155 15.87 -11.72 2.85
N GLY A 156 14.82 -10.89 2.88
CA GLY A 156 13.68 -11.00 3.79
C GLY A 156 12.90 -12.28 3.56
N LYS A 157 12.52 -12.58 2.31
CA LYS A 157 11.88 -13.85 1.92
C LYS A 157 12.72 -15.05 2.34
N ARG A 158 14.02 -15.09 2.02
CA ARG A 158 14.91 -16.20 2.44
C ARG A 158 14.92 -16.40 3.97
N ARG A 159 14.98 -15.30 4.74
CA ARG A 159 14.93 -15.38 6.22
C ARG A 159 13.61 -15.96 6.71
N VAL A 160 12.49 -15.47 6.20
CA VAL A 160 11.14 -15.92 6.57
C VAL A 160 10.92 -17.38 6.22
N LEU A 161 11.32 -17.79 5.01
CA LEU A 161 11.18 -19.17 4.55
C LEU A 161 11.99 -20.14 5.42
N LYS A 162 13.19 -19.73 5.86
CA LYS A 162 14.08 -20.56 6.68
C LYS A 162 13.64 -20.64 8.14
N ARG A 163 12.88 -19.67 8.64
CA ARG A 163 12.50 -19.55 10.06
C ARG A 163 11.00 -19.68 10.24
N GLN A 164 10.25 -18.62 9.99
CA GLN A 164 8.81 -18.55 10.26
C GLN A 164 7.98 -19.58 9.48
N LEU A 165 8.36 -19.90 8.24
CA LEU A 165 7.63 -20.79 7.33
C LEU A 165 8.37 -22.11 7.03
N ALA A 166 9.27 -22.55 7.93
CA ALA A 166 10.09 -23.74 7.72
C ALA A 166 9.24 -25.02 7.58
N GLY A 167 8.22 -25.18 8.44
CA GLY A 167 7.27 -26.30 8.38
C GLY A 167 6.46 -26.33 7.10
N GLU A 168 5.94 -25.18 6.65
CA GLU A 168 5.19 -25.04 5.41
C GLU A 168 6.08 -25.33 4.18
N HIS A 169 7.33 -24.86 4.19
CA HIS A 169 8.31 -25.16 3.15
C HIS A 169 8.61 -26.67 3.08
N ALA A 170 8.88 -27.30 4.23
CA ALA A 170 9.12 -28.73 4.33
C ALA A 170 7.90 -29.56 3.88
N ARG A 171 6.67 -29.08 4.13
CA ARG A 171 5.43 -29.72 3.65
C ARG A 171 5.37 -29.77 2.13
N VAL A 172 5.66 -28.66 1.45
CA VAL A 172 5.66 -28.61 -0.02
C VAL A 172 6.79 -29.48 -0.59
N ALA A 173 7.98 -29.44 0.01
CA ALA A 173 9.09 -30.30 -0.38
C ALA A 173 8.77 -31.80 -0.24
N ARG A 174 8.06 -32.20 0.83
CA ARG A 174 7.57 -33.59 1.01
C ARG A 174 6.57 -33.99 -0.08
N ALA A 175 5.62 -33.11 -0.42
CA ALA A 175 4.65 -33.38 -1.48
C ALA A 175 5.33 -33.60 -2.84
N LEU A 176 6.28 -32.75 -3.20
CA LEU A 176 7.08 -32.89 -4.42
C LEU A 176 8.01 -34.12 -4.38
N HIS A 177 8.56 -34.46 -3.23
CA HIS A 177 9.37 -35.67 -3.09
C HIS A 177 8.52 -36.95 -3.26
N HIS A 178 7.29 -36.96 -2.78
CA HIS A 178 6.36 -38.06 -3.02
C HIS A 178 6.12 -38.26 -4.53
N ILE A 179 5.91 -37.17 -5.29
CA ILE A 179 5.83 -37.20 -6.76
C ILE A 179 7.12 -37.75 -7.38
N ALA A 180 8.29 -37.28 -6.92
CA ALA A 180 9.59 -37.73 -7.41
C ALA A 180 9.76 -39.25 -7.30
N ARG A 181 9.37 -39.83 -6.14
CA ARG A 181 9.49 -41.26 -5.82
C ARG A 181 8.58 -42.17 -6.64
N ALA A 182 7.53 -41.63 -7.26
CA ALA A 182 6.56 -42.41 -8.03
C ALA A 182 7.11 -42.95 -9.36
N ALA A 183 8.20 -42.38 -9.90
CA ALA A 183 8.77 -42.79 -11.18
C ALA A 183 10.27 -43.12 -11.08
N PRO A 184 10.76 -44.21 -11.73
CA PRO A 184 12.18 -44.57 -11.72
C PRO A 184 13.12 -43.46 -12.21
N ALA A 185 12.70 -42.63 -13.15
CA ALA A 185 13.51 -41.54 -13.70
C ALA A 185 13.74 -40.37 -12.71
N THR A 186 12.92 -40.26 -11.65
CA THR A 186 12.95 -39.14 -10.70
C THR A 186 13.12 -39.55 -9.24
N ARG A 187 13.08 -40.85 -8.93
CA ARG A 187 13.08 -41.36 -7.54
C ARG A 187 14.38 -41.07 -6.76
N ASP A 188 15.44 -40.68 -7.46
CA ASP A 188 16.73 -40.32 -6.89
C ASP A 188 16.87 -38.80 -6.66
N VAL A 189 15.87 -38.00 -7.07
CA VAL A 189 15.78 -36.59 -6.67
C VAL A 189 15.43 -36.53 -5.18
N SER A 190 16.46 -36.29 -4.37
CA SER A 190 16.33 -36.30 -2.91
C SER A 190 15.42 -35.18 -2.39
N GLN A 191 14.76 -35.42 -1.26
CA GLN A 191 13.95 -34.40 -0.59
C GLN A 191 14.76 -33.15 -0.21
N ILE A 192 16.05 -33.33 0.13
CA ILE A 192 16.94 -32.21 0.49
C ILE A 192 17.21 -31.32 -0.74
N ALA A 193 17.49 -31.92 -1.90
CA ALA A 193 17.67 -31.16 -3.14
C ALA A 193 16.39 -30.41 -3.53
N ILE A 194 15.23 -31.08 -3.44
CA ILE A 194 13.91 -30.46 -3.66
C ILE A 194 13.71 -29.27 -2.73
N HIS A 195 13.99 -29.43 -1.43
CA HIS A 195 13.86 -28.36 -0.44
C HIS A 195 14.74 -27.15 -0.78
N ARG A 196 15.99 -27.34 -1.24
CA ARG A 196 16.84 -26.20 -1.63
C ARG A 196 16.29 -25.44 -2.83
N VAL A 197 16.02 -26.14 -3.94
CA VAL A 197 15.61 -25.50 -5.20
C VAL A 197 14.19 -24.93 -5.15
N LEU A 198 13.31 -25.56 -4.38
CA LEU A 198 11.97 -25.03 -4.09
C LEU A 198 12.06 -23.68 -3.37
N GLY A 199 13.01 -23.55 -2.44
CA GLY A 199 13.25 -22.31 -1.74
C GLY A 199 13.65 -21.18 -2.68
N GLU A 200 14.57 -21.45 -3.61
CA GLU A 200 14.99 -20.44 -4.59
C GLU A 200 13.86 -20.02 -5.55
N LEU A 201 13.03 -20.97 -6.01
CA LEU A 201 11.82 -20.64 -6.77
C LEU A 201 10.84 -19.77 -5.96
N ALA A 202 10.62 -20.08 -4.68
CA ALA A 202 9.68 -19.36 -3.84
C ALA A 202 10.13 -17.91 -3.56
N VAL A 203 11.42 -17.71 -3.24
CA VAL A 203 11.93 -16.36 -2.91
C VAL A 203 12.04 -15.46 -4.14
N HIS A 204 12.24 -16.04 -5.32
CA HIS A 204 12.31 -15.32 -6.58
C HIS A 204 10.95 -15.15 -7.30
N LEU A 205 9.85 -15.68 -6.74
CA LEU A 205 8.52 -15.43 -7.29
C LEU A 205 8.17 -13.93 -7.21
N PRO A 206 7.88 -13.25 -8.33
CA PRO A 206 7.67 -11.79 -8.37
C PRO A 206 6.27 -11.35 -7.94
N VAL A 207 5.35 -12.28 -7.72
CA VAL A 207 3.98 -12.05 -7.26
C VAL A 207 3.75 -12.74 -5.92
N TYR A 208 2.60 -12.46 -5.28
CA TYR A 208 2.19 -13.14 -4.06
C TYR A 208 2.04 -14.66 -4.26
N ARG A 209 1.32 -15.07 -5.30
CA ARG A 209 1.15 -16.48 -5.64
C ARG A 209 0.70 -16.69 -7.08
N MET A 210 0.81 -17.93 -7.52
CA MET A 210 0.15 -18.42 -8.73
C MET A 210 -1.25 -18.95 -8.41
N TYR A 211 -2.08 -19.15 -9.44
CA TYR A 211 -3.47 -19.60 -9.32
C TYR A 211 -3.72 -20.91 -10.09
N PRO A 212 -3.17 -22.04 -9.62
CA PRO A 212 -3.32 -23.32 -10.31
C PRO A 212 -4.80 -23.73 -10.36
N THR A 213 -5.27 -24.13 -11.53
CA THR A 213 -6.64 -24.64 -11.74
C THR A 213 -6.60 -26.16 -11.93
N PRO A 214 -7.56 -26.94 -11.37
CA PRO A 214 -7.59 -28.39 -11.59
C PRO A 214 -7.63 -28.75 -13.08
N GLY A 215 -6.77 -29.68 -13.50
CA GLY A 215 -6.70 -30.14 -14.90
C GLY A 215 -5.94 -29.23 -15.86
N ASP A 216 -5.59 -28.01 -15.45
CA ASP A 216 -4.88 -27.04 -16.29
C ASP A 216 -3.39 -26.99 -15.96
N GLU A 217 -2.56 -26.94 -17.00
CA GLU A 217 -1.18 -26.51 -16.86
C GLU A 217 -1.13 -24.98 -16.66
N PRO A 218 -0.23 -24.46 -15.80
CA PRO A 218 0.00 -23.03 -15.69
C PRO A 218 0.35 -22.41 -17.04
N THR A 219 -0.52 -21.54 -17.50
CA THR A 219 -0.37 -20.81 -18.77
C THR A 219 -0.57 -19.31 -18.55
N GLY A 220 -0.35 -18.52 -19.60
CA GLY A 220 -0.58 -17.07 -19.56
C GLY A 220 0.25 -16.38 -18.47
N ALA A 221 -0.42 -15.76 -17.50
CA ALA A 221 0.23 -14.99 -16.44
C ALA A 221 1.08 -15.86 -15.49
N ASP A 222 0.56 -17.00 -15.02
CA ASP A 222 1.30 -17.87 -14.08
C ASP A 222 2.53 -18.49 -14.75
N GLY A 223 2.40 -18.90 -16.01
CA GLY A 223 3.54 -19.42 -16.78
C GLY A 223 4.68 -18.40 -16.88
N ARG A 224 4.37 -17.13 -17.21
CA ARG A 224 5.37 -16.05 -17.29
C ARG A 224 6.03 -15.77 -15.94
N VAL A 225 5.23 -15.73 -14.87
CA VAL A 225 5.71 -15.52 -13.50
C VAL A 225 6.65 -16.64 -13.07
N LEU A 226 6.30 -17.89 -13.35
CA LEU A 226 7.13 -19.05 -13.04
C LEU A 226 8.43 -19.07 -13.86
N THR A 227 8.39 -18.65 -15.13
CA THR A 227 9.62 -18.47 -15.95
C THR A 227 10.56 -17.45 -15.32
N LEU A 228 10.06 -16.27 -14.91
CA LEU A 228 10.89 -15.26 -14.26
C LEU A 228 11.53 -15.78 -12.96
N ALA A 229 10.74 -16.50 -12.14
CA ALA A 229 11.25 -17.11 -10.92
C ALA A 229 12.30 -18.19 -11.19
N TYR A 230 12.09 -19.01 -12.23
CA TYR A 230 13.01 -20.06 -12.65
C TYR A 230 14.34 -19.50 -13.17
N ASP A 231 14.31 -18.47 -14.01
CA ASP A 231 15.52 -17.84 -14.54
C ASP A 231 16.38 -17.25 -13.41
N ALA A 232 15.73 -16.57 -12.46
CA ALA A 232 16.41 -16.04 -11.28
C ALA A 232 16.93 -17.16 -10.35
N ALA A 233 16.16 -18.24 -10.16
CA ALA A 233 16.60 -19.39 -9.39
C ALA A 233 17.79 -20.10 -10.04
N CYS A 234 17.85 -20.21 -11.37
CA CYS A 234 19.00 -20.79 -12.09
C CYS A 234 20.30 -20.03 -11.80
N ALA A 235 20.23 -18.71 -11.64
CA ALA A 235 21.38 -17.88 -11.28
C ALA A 235 21.78 -17.98 -9.80
N ALA A 236 20.88 -18.46 -8.93
CA ALA A 236 21.08 -18.50 -7.48
C ALA A 236 21.50 -19.87 -6.94
N ILE A 237 21.23 -20.97 -7.65
CA ILE A 237 21.56 -22.32 -7.22
C ILE A 237 23.00 -22.73 -7.57
N ASP A 238 23.51 -23.74 -6.87
CA ASP A 238 24.69 -24.47 -7.31
C ASP A 238 24.38 -25.26 -8.61
N PRO A 239 25.29 -25.33 -9.60
CA PRO A 239 25.06 -26.09 -10.83
C PRO A 239 24.65 -27.55 -10.63
N SER A 240 25.09 -28.19 -9.54
CA SER A 240 24.71 -29.58 -9.18
C SER A 240 23.22 -29.73 -8.85
N ASP A 241 22.55 -28.66 -8.43
CA ASP A 241 21.12 -28.64 -8.11
C ASP A 241 20.23 -28.43 -9.35
N ARG A 242 20.82 -28.19 -10.54
CA ARG A 242 20.08 -27.87 -11.77
C ARG A 242 19.05 -28.94 -12.13
N TYR A 243 19.43 -30.22 -12.04
CA TYR A 243 18.51 -31.32 -12.33
C TYR A 243 17.29 -31.30 -11.41
N ALA A 244 17.49 -31.08 -10.10
CA ALA A 244 16.40 -30.99 -9.15
C ALA A 244 15.49 -29.79 -9.44
N LEU A 245 16.08 -28.63 -9.76
CA LEU A 245 15.33 -27.43 -10.14
C LEU A 245 14.46 -27.69 -11.39
N ASP A 246 15.01 -28.31 -12.42
CA ASP A 246 14.28 -28.65 -13.65
C ASP A 246 13.17 -29.68 -13.43
N ARG A 247 13.23 -30.52 -12.38
CA ARG A 247 12.11 -31.40 -12.02
C ARG A 247 11.05 -30.65 -11.23
N VAL A 248 11.45 -29.88 -10.23
CA VAL A 248 10.53 -29.10 -9.39
C VAL A 248 9.78 -28.06 -10.23
N ALA A 249 10.46 -27.29 -11.07
CA ALA A 249 9.84 -26.30 -11.93
C ALA A 249 8.87 -26.95 -12.94
N GLY A 250 9.24 -28.10 -13.51
CA GLY A 250 8.34 -28.87 -14.38
C GLY A 250 7.08 -29.36 -13.66
N TRP A 251 7.20 -29.88 -12.43
CA TRP A 251 6.02 -30.29 -11.64
C TRP A 251 5.16 -29.09 -11.22
N LEU A 252 5.77 -27.94 -10.95
CA LEU A 252 5.06 -26.69 -10.71
C LEU A 252 4.45 -26.09 -11.98
N GLY A 253 4.74 -26.65 -13.16
CA GLY A 253 4.09 -26.31 -14.43
C GLY A 253 4.84 -25.27 -15.27
N LEU A 254 6.17 -25.24 -15.22
CA LEU A 254 6.97 -24.35 -16.05
C LEU A 254 6.74 -24.65 -17.54
N PRO A 255 6.34 -23.65 -18.36
CA PRO A 255 6.08 -23.86 -19.78
C PRO A 255 7.27 -24.44 -20.54
N GLY A 256 7.02 -25.43 -21.41
CA GLY A 256 8.04 -26.08 -22.24
C GLY A 256 8.93 -27.09 -21.52
N MET A 257 8.83 -27.19 -20.19
CA MET A 257 9.62 -28.14 -19.41
C MET A 257 8.93 -29.50 -19.30
N ARG A 258 9.51 -30.54 -19.90
CA ARG A 258 8.98 -31.90 -19.80
C ARG A 258 9.28 -32.50 -18.42
N ALA A 259 8.26 -32.69 -17.59
CA ALA A 259 8.33 -33.52 -16.40
C ALA A 259 7.81 -34.95 -16.71
N PRO A 260 8.32 -36.02 -16.06
CA PRO A 260 7.74 -37.34 -16.20
C PRO A 260 6.29 -37.35 -15.73
N ARG A 261 5.47 -38.25 -16.31
CA ARG A 261 4.07 -38.40 -15.91
C ARG A 261 3.99 -38.65 -14.41
N ALA A 262 3.23 -37.80 -13.74
CA ALA A 262 2.83 -37.96 -12.35
C ALA A 262 1.31 -37.89 -12.27
N ASP A 263 0.76 -38.35 -11.15
CA ASP A 263 -0.67 -38.23 -10.88
C ASP A 263 -1.10 -36.74 -10.90
N ALA A 264 -2.14 -36.44 -11.66
CA ALA A 264 -2.59 -35.07 -11.88
C ALA A 264 -3.12 -34.41 -10.60
N ALA A 265 -3.75 -35.18 -9.72
CA ALA A 265 -4.25 -34.67 -8.44
C ALA A 265 -3.10 -34.36 -7.47
N LEU A 266 -2.07 -35.22 -7.42
CA LEU A 266 -0.85 -34.94 -6.64
C LEU A 266 -0.12 -33.69 -7.14
N LEU A 267 0.02 -33.52 -8.46
CA LEU A 267 0.61 -32.32 -9.05
C LEU A 267 -0.18 -31.06 -8.69
N HIS A 268 -1.50 -31.10 -8.85
CA HIS A 268 -2.37 -29.98 -8.49
C HIS A 268 -2.26 -29.64 -7.00
N ALA A 269 -2.29 -30.64 -6.12
CA ALA A 269 -2.12 -30.44 -4.68
C ALA A 269 -0.76 -29.81 -4.33
N ALA A 270 0.33 -30.23 -5.00
CA ALA A 270 1.65 -29.63 -4.80
C ALA A 270 1.71 -28.17 -5.28
N ARG A 271 1.07 -27.85 -6.42
CA ARG A 271 0.95 -26.48 -6.96
C ARG A 271 0.15 -25.58 -6.02
N VAL A 272 -0.98 -26.06 -5.49
CA VAL A 272 -1.78 -25.34 -4.50
C VAL A 272 -0.98 -25.12 -3.22
N ALA A 273 -0.26 -26.13 -2.74
CA ALA A 273 0.56 -26.01 -1.53
C ALA A 273 1.72 -25.02 -1.72
N PHE A 274 2.34 -24.96 -2.90
CA PHE A 274 3.33 -23.95 -3.26
C PHE A 274 2.72 -22.54 -3.27
N ALA A 275 1.55 -22.37 -3.86
CA ALA A 275 0.85 -21.08 -3.88
C ALA A 275 0.44 -20.60 -2.47
N GLN A 276 0.03 -21.52 -1.59
CA GLN A 276 -0.25 -21.26 -0.17
C GLN A 276 1.02 -21.00 0.66
N LEU A 277 2.21 -21.34 0.17
CA LEU A 277 3.50 -21.02 0.79
C LEU A 277 4.01 -19.65 0.32
N THR A 278 3.86 -19.33 -0.96
CA THR A 278 4.43 -18.09 -1.52
C THR A 278 3.65 -16.85 -1.11
N ALA A 279 2.32 -16.96 -0.93
CA ALA A 279 1.49 -15.85 -0.48
C ALA A 279 1.91 -15.27 0.89
N PRO A 280 2.02 -16.06 1.98
CA PRO A 280 2.53 -15.57 3.26
C PRO A 280 4.00 -15.16 3.17
N LEU A 281 4.80 -15.80 2.31
CA LEU A 281 6.21 -15.47 2.11
C LEU A 281 6.39 -14.06 1.52
N ALA A 282 5.53 -13.64 0.58
CA ALA A 282 5.55 -12.30 0.02
C ALA A 282 5.24 -11.24 1.09
N ALA A 283 4.15 -11.42 1.84
CA ALA A 283 3.78 -10.50 2.93
C ALA A 283 4.88 -10.42 4.00
N LYS A 284 5.28 -11.55 4.57
CA LYS A 284 6.23 -11.57 5.69
C LYS A 284 7.66 -11.23 5.29
N GLY A 285 8.07 -11.63 4.09
CA GLY A 285 9.42 -11.39 3.58
C GLY A 285 9.63 -9.98 3.03
N VAL A 286 8.58 -9.35 2.49
CA VAL A 286 8.67 -8.02 1.86
C VAL A 286 8.05 -6.96 2.77
N GLU A 287 6.75 -7.05 3.03
CA GLU A 287 6.02 -5.99 3.75
C GLU A 287 6.38 -5.91 5.22
N ASP A 288 6.59 -7.05 5.87
CA ASP A 288 6.95 -7.14 7.29
C ASP A 288 8.45 -7.38 7.50
N THR A 289 9.29 -7.24 6.47
CA THR A 289 10.76 -7.32 6.64
C THR A 289 11.51 -6.32 5.78
N ALA A 290 11.45 -6.41 4.44
CA ALA A 290 12.20 -5.51 3.56
C ALA A 290 11.79 -4.03 3.71
N ASN A 291 10.49 -3.75 3.87
CA ASN A 291 9.97 -2.41 4.17
C ASN A 291 10.48 -1.83 5.50
N TYR A 292 10.99 -2.66 6.40
CA TYR A 292 11.60 -2.25 7.67
C TYR A 292 13.14 -2.23 7.63
N ARG A 293 13.75 -2.52 6.47
CA ARG A 293 15.20 -2.49 6.24
C ARG A 293 15.65 -1.47 5.20
N TYR A 294 14.73 -0.92 4.41
CA TYR A 294 15.04 -0.03 3.30
C TYR A 294 14.51 1.39 3.55
N GLY A 295 15.30 2.23 4.21
CA GLY A 295 14.88 3.57 4.64
C GLY A 295 15.08 4.70 3.62
N ARG A 296 15.14 4.43 2.31
CA ARG A 296 15.34 5.46 1.27
C ARG A 296 14.34 6.60 1.39
N LEU A 297 13.06 6.25 1.45
CA LEU A 297 11.97 7.19 1.76
C LEU A 297 10.74 6.40 2.21
N LEU A 298 10.35 6.54 3.48
CA LEU A 298 9.35 5.67 4.11
C LEU A 298 7.93 5.80 3.55
N SER A 299 7.60 6.87 2.83
CA SER A 299 6.31 7.03 2.12
C SER A 299 6.11 6.03 0.98
N ARG A 300 7.18 5.33 0.55
CA ARG A 300 7.12 4.25 -0.45
C ARG A 300 7.15 2.85 0.16
N ASN A 301 7.34 2.73 1.47
CA ASN A 301 7.35 1.46 2.19
C ASN A 301 5.94 1.17 2.71
N GLU A 302 5.06 0.72 1.83
CA GLU A 302 3.63 0.52 2.10
C GLU A 302 3.18 -0.87 1.63
N VAL A 303 2.04 -1.35 2.14
CA VAL A 303 1.40 -2.59 1.68
C VAL A 303 1.11 -2.52 0.19
N GLY A 304 1.53 -3.54 -0.56
CA GLY A 304 1.41 -3.58 -2.03
C GLY A 304 2.28 -2.61 -2.83
N ALA A 305 3.16 -1.85 -2.17
CA ALA A 305 4.14 -1.02 -2.86
C ALA A 305 5.48 -1.75 -3.03
N ASP A 306 6.08 -1.65 -4.20
CA ASP A 306 7.51 -1.91 -4.39
C ASP A 306 8.26 -0.62 -4.06
N ALA A 307 8.99 -0.59 -2.94
CA ALA A 307 9.71 0.62 -2.54
C ALA A 307 10.89 0.97 -3.47
N GLY A 308 11.28 0.06 -4.38
CA GLY A 308 12.18 0.32 -5.50
C GLY A 308 11.53 1.17 -6.60
N ASP A 309 10.23 0.99 -6.87
CA ASP A 309 9.42 1.81 -7.78
C ASP A 309 9.10 3.17 -7.13
N PHE A 310 10.01 4.12 -7.33
CA PHE A 310 10.05 5.37 -6.58
C PHE A 310 8.91 6.33 -6.92
N SER A 311 8.63 6.50 -8.22
CA SER A 311 7.64 7.48 -8.70
C SER A 311 6.95 7.03 -9.97
N LEU A 312 5.77 7.57 -10.21
CA LEU A 312 4.91 7.24 -11.36
C LEU A 312 4.70 8.46 -12.24
N SER A 313 4.89 8.31 -13.55
CA SER A 313 4.59 9.39 -14.49
C SER A 313 3.08 9.64 -14.60
N ARG A 314 2.69 10.88 -14.94
CA ARG A 314 1.27 11.22 -15.21
C ARG A 314 0.66 10.32 -16.28
N GLY A 315 1.42 10.04 -17.34
CA GLY A 315 0.96 9.15 -18.42
C GLY A 315 0.68 7.73 -17.93
N ALA A 316 1.54 7.18 -17.09
CA ALA A 316 1.34 5.87 -16.49
C ALA A 316 0.15 5.86 -15.52
N PHE A 317 0.00 6.90 -14.68
CA PHE A 317 -1.17 7.05 -13.81
C PHE A 317 -2.49 7.10 -14.61
N HIS A 318 -2.55 7.87 -15.69
CA HIS A 318 -3.71 7.90 -16.58
C HIS A 318 -3.95 6.56 -17.27
N ALA A 319 -2.90 5.85 -17.68
CA ALA A 319 -3.03 4.52 -18.28
C ALA A 319 -3.61 3.50 -17.28
N ARG A 320 -3.17 3.53 -16.01
CA ARG A 320 -3.70 2.68 -14.94
C ARG A 320 -5.17 3.00 -14.64
N ASN A 321 -5.54 4.28 -14.58
CA ASN A 321 -6.95 4.69 -14.41
C ASN A 321 -7.85 4.29 -15.59
N ARG A 322 -7.40 4.44 -16.84
CA ARG A 322 -8.16 3.95 -18.01
C ARG A 322 -8.34 2.44 -17.99
N ARG A 323 -7.33 1.69 -17.55
CA ARG A 323 -7.46 0.23 -17.39
C ARG A 323 -8.50 -0.08 -16.32
N ARG A 324 -8.41 0.54 -15.15
CA ARG A 324 -9.37 0.40 -14.04
C ARG A 324 -10.81 0.65 -14.50
N ALA A 325 -11.07 1.77 -15.20
CA ALA A 325 -12.37 2.10 -15.77
C ALA A 325 -12.93 1.05 -16.74
N ARG A 326 -12.06 0.29 -17.42
CA ARG A 326 -12.48 -0.70 -18.42
C ARG A 326 -12.64 -2.10 -17.85
N THR A 327 -11.81 -2.48 -16.89
CA THR A 327 -11.70 -3.88 -16.45
C THR A 327 -12.33 -4.11 -15.08
N VAL A 328 -12.28 -3.14 -14.18
CA VAL A 328 -12.78 -3.23 -12.80
C VAL A 328 -13.34 -1.87 -12.33
N PRO A 329 -14.35 -1.31 -13.04
CA PRO A 329 -14.85 0.06 -12.78
C PRO A 329 -15.41 0.27 -11.37
N HIS A 330 -15.80 -0.81 -10.69
CA HIS A 330 -16.36 -0.78 -9.34
C HIS A 330 -15.39 -1.29 -8.26
N THR A 331 -14.09 -1.43 -8.55
CA THR A 331 -13.08 -1.76 -7.53
C THR A 331 -13.03 -0.68 -6.45
N LEU A 332 -12.67 -1.02 -5.21
CA LEU A 332 -12.35 0.00 -4.23
C LEU A 332 -11.09 0.76 -4.65
N VAL A 333 -11.06 2.07 -4.39
CA VAL A 333 -9.87 2.92 -4.49
C VAL A 333 -9.56 3.49 -3.12
N ALA A 334 -8.51 2.95 -2.50
CA ALA A 334 -8.15 3.25 -1.12
C ALA A 334 -6.88 4.11 -1.05
N THR A 335 -6.77 4.89 0.02
CA THR A 335 -5.56 5.63 0.39
C THR A 335 -5.17 5.42 1.85
N ALA A 336 -6.03 4.82 2.67
CA ALA A 336 -5.71 4.30 3.99
C ALA A 336 -6.57 3.07 4.25
N THR A 337 -6.08 2.13 5.05
CA THR A 337 -6.84 0.98 5.57
C THR A 337 -6.43 0.70 7.02
N HIS A 338 -6.98 -0.33 7.66
CA HIS A 338 -6.50 -0.76 8.98
C HIS A 338 -5.10 -1.41 8.97
N ASP A 339 -4.55 -1.74 7.79
CA ASP A 339 -3.25 -2.43 7.65
C ASP A 339 -2.18 -1.57 6.98
N HIS A 340 -2.48 -0.30 6.67
CA HIS A 340 -1.47 0.61 6.15
C HIS A 340 -0.28 0.72 7.12
N LYS A 341 0.92 0.90 6.59
CA LYS A 341 2.15 1.03 7.37
C LYS A 341 2.33 2.44 7.92
N ARG A 342 1.77 3.46 7.26
CA ARG A 342 1.73 4.87 7.72
C ARG A 342 0.44 5.55 7.22
N GLY A 343 -0.09 6.48 8.00
CA GLY A 343 -1.30 7.24 7.66
C GLY A 343 -1.18 8.00 6.35
N GLU A 344 -2.32 8.27 5.72
CA GLU A 344 -2.32 8.76 4.33
C GLU A 344 -1.68 10.14 4.18
N ASP A 345 -1.82 11.01 5.19
CA ASP A 345 -1.25 12.36 5.18
C ASP A 345 0.19 12.37 5.67
N ALA A 346 0.56 11.44 6.57
CA ALA A 346 1.96 11.20 6.92
C ALA A 346 2.77 10.82 5.67
N ARG A 347 2.23 9.96 4.78
CA ARG A 347 2.90 9.62 3.52
C ARG A 347 3.00 10.82 2.58
N MET A 348 1.96 11.66 2.48
CA MET A 348 1.95 12.83 1.60
C MET A 348 2.90 13.93 2.06
N ARG A 349 3.06 14.11 3.37
CA ARG A 349 4.10 14.96 3.96
C ARG A 349 5.50 14.42 3.66
N LEU A 350 5.72 13.12 3.83
CA LEU A 350 7.01 12.50 3.54
C LEU A 350 7.37 12.52 2.05
N ALA A 351 6.39 12.47 1.15
CA ALA A 351 6.62 12.59 -0.29
C ALA A 351 7.30 13.92 -0.67
N VAL A 352 7.09 15.00 0.10
CA VAL A 352 7.75 16.31 -0.10
C VAL A 352 9.27 16.22 -0.03
N LEU A 353 9.81 15.27 0.76
CA LEU A 353 11.27 15.08 0.86
C LEU A 353 11.91 14.69 -0.48
N SER A 354 11.13 14.14 -1.41
CA SER A 354 11.59 13.85 -2.78
C SER A 354 11.81 15.12 -3.62
N GLU A 355 11.18 16.25 -3.27
CA GLU A 355 11.34 17.53 -3.96
C GLU A 355 12.53 18.35 -3.42
N MET A 356 13.00 18.04 -2.21
CA MET A 356 14.07 18.77 -1.54
C MET A 356 15.13 17.85 -0.89
N PRO A 357 15.69 16.88 -1.65
CA PRO A 357 16.52 15.83 -1.07
C PRO A 357 17.81 16.35 -0.41
N ASP A 358 18.39 17.44 -0.92
CA ASP A 358 19.60 18.05 -0.33
C ASP A 358 19.31 18.73 1.02
N ALA A 359 18.18 19.43 1.11
CA ALA A 359 17.74 20.03 2.36
C ALA A 359 17.42 18.96 3.40
N TRP A 360 16.74 17.87 3.00
CA TRP A 360 16.52 16.70 3.86
C TRP A 360 17.83 16.08 4.35
N ARG A 361 18.80 15.85 3.45
CA ARG A 361 20.12 15.33 3.82
C ARG A 361 20.81 16.21 4.85
N ALA A 362 20.79 17.53 4.65
CA ALA A 362 21.45 18.46 5.57
C ALA A 362 20.82 18.37 6.96
N VAL A 363 19.49 18.49 7.07
CA VAL A 363 18.83 18.48 8.38
C VAL A 363 18.92 17.13 9.08
N SER A 364 18.87 16.01 8.35
CA SER A 364 18.95 14.68 8.96
C SER A 364 20.34 14.38 9.54
N LEU A 365 21.40 14.86 8.88
CA LEU A 365 22.77 14.77 9.38
C LEU A 365 23.01 15.71 10.56
N ASP A 366 22.47 16.93 10.51
CA ASP A 366 22.55 17.88 11.61
C ASP A 366 21.83 17.35 12.86
N TRP A 367 20.65 16.76 12.71
CA TRP A 367 19.93 16.10 13.80
C TRP A 367 20.70 14.92 14.36
N SER A 368 21.31 14.11 13.49
CA SER A 368 22.16 12.98 13.88
C SER A 368 23.36 13.41 14.72
N ALA A 369 24.02 14.51 14.33
CA ALA A 369 25.10 15.10 15.12
C ALA A 369 24.60 15.63 16.48
N LEU A 370 23.47 16.35 16.47
CA LEU A 370 22.86 16.93 17.68
C LEU A 370 22.45 15.86 18.70
N ASN A 371 21.95 14.72 18.23
CA ASN A 371 21.45 13.64 19.08
C ASN A 371 22.54 12.63 19.50
N GLN A 372 23.79 12.81 19.07
CA GLN A 372 24.90 11.92 19.43
C GLN A 372 25.04 11.68 20.95
N PRO A 373 24.89 12.69 21.84
CA PRO A 373 24.97 12.48 23.29
C PRO A 373 23.88 11.57 23.88
N HIS A 374 22.81 11.29 23.13
CA HIS A 374 21.68 10.46 23.58
C HIS A 374 21.80 8.99 23.15
N ARG A 375 22.76 8.67 22.29
CA ARG A 375 22.95 7.31 21.77
C ARG A 375 23.37 6.35 22.89
N GLY A 376 22.80 5.15 22.88
CA GLY A 376 23.19 4.08 23.77
C GLY A 376 24.54 3.46 23.39
N GLY A 377 25.02 2.55 24.23
CA GLY A 377 26.28 1.82 23.98
C GLY A 377 26.24 0.91 22.75
N ALA A 378 27.40 0.32 22.42
CA ALA A 378 27.54 -0.65 21.34
C ALA A 378 26.64 -1.87 21.54
N HIS A 379 26.13 -2.42 20.45
CA HIS A 379 25.25 -3.60 20.46
C HIS A 379 25.49 -4.46 19.22
N ARG A 380 26.00 -5.69 19.41
CA ARG A 380 26.36 -6.61 18.32
C ARG A 380 27.32 -5.94 17.31
N ASP A 381 26.89 -5.82 16.06
CA ASP A 381 27.59 -5.17 14.95
C ASP A 381 27.37 -3.65 14.89
N LEU A 382 26.57 -3.08 15.79
CA LEU A 382 26.37 -1.64 15.92
C LEU A 382 27.35 -1.02 16.91
N ALA A 383 27.98 0.09 16.50
CA ALA A 383 28.83 0.89 17.39
C ALA A 383 28.04 1.59 18.51
N TRP A 384 26.73 1.79 18.32
CA TRP A 384 25.83 2.43 19.27
C TRP A 384 24.37 2.06 18.96
N ALA A 385 23.50 2.09 19.96
CA ALA A 385 22.05 1.91 19.79
C ALA A 385 21.35 3.28 19.65
N PRO A 386 20.35 3.45 18.76
CA PRO A 386 19.66 2.41 17.97
C PRO A 386 20.41 1.92 16.72
N GLY A 387 21.51 2.57 16.35
CA GLY A 387 22.23 2.32 15.10
C GLY A 387 21.78 3.26 13.98
N PRO A 388 22.63 3.48 12.96
CA PRO A 388 22.44 4.60 12.03
C PRO A 388 21.23 4.44 11.09
N ALA A 389 20.96 3.21 10.63
CA ALA A 389 19.79 2.91 9.82
C ALA A 389 18.47 3.15 10.58
N ALA A 390 18.38 2.68 11.82
CA ALA A 390 17.21 2.82 12.68
C ALA A 390 16.97 4.30 13.08
N GLU A 391 18.04 5.04 13.38
CA GLU A 391 17.97 6.48 13.66
C GLU A 391 17.48 7.27 12.44
N ALA A 392 18.01 6.99 11.24
CA ALA A 392 17.59 7.67 10.01
C ALA A 392 16.10 7.43 9.67
N MET A 393 15.59 6.20 9.88
CA MET A 393 14.17 5.88 9.72
C MET A 393 13.30 6.52 10.80
N LEU A 394 13.81 6.66 12.03
CA LEU A 394 13.11 7.35 13.11
C LEU A 394 12.87 8.83 12.76
N TYR A 395 13.85 9.53 12.19
CA TYR A 395 13.67 10.94 11.81
C TYR A 395 12.56 11.13 10.76
N GLN A 396 12.50 10.27 9.74
CA GLN A 396 11.39 10.30 8.78
C GLN A 396 10.06 10.00 9.48
N THR A 397 10.03 9.04 10.40
CA THR A 397 8.80 8.69 11.12
C THR A 397 8.29 9.87 11.94
N LEU A 398 9.17 10.55 12.67
CA LEU A 398 8.85 11.75 13.43
C LEU A 398 8.33 12.89 12.55
N VAL A 399 8.96 13.13 11.40
CA VAL A 399 8.48 14.11 10.40
C VAL A 399 7.07 13.75 9.93
N GLY A 400 6.84 12.49 9.57
CA GLY A 400 5.56 12.02 9.05
C GLY A 400 4.43 12.08 10.07
N CYS A 401 4.67 11.64 11.31
CA CYS A 401 3.63 11.52 12.33
C CYS A 401 3.45 12.76 13.23
N TRP A 402 4.21 13.84 12.99
CA TRP A 402 4.12 15.07 13.79
C TRP A 402 2.71 15.69 13.71
N PRO A 403 1.97 15.82 14.84
CA PRO A 403 0.64 16.40 14.82
C PRO A 403 0.66 17.89 14.45
N PRO A 404 -0.27 18.40 13.63
CA PRO A 404 -0.31 19.82 13.25
C PRO A 404 -0.44 20.79 14.44
N ALA A 405 -1.17 20.38 15.49
CA ALA A 405 -1.39 21.21 16.68
C ALA A 405 -0.27 21.07 17.75
N LEU A 406 0.72 20.20 17.54
CA LEU A 406 1.77 19.96 18.54
C LEU A 406 2.83 21.07 18.51
N ALA A 407 2.86 21.87 19.58
CA ALA A 407 3.90 22.86 19.84
C ALA A 407 5.19 22.20 20.36
N PRO A 408 6.38 22.76 20.06
CA PRO A 408 7.66 22.18 20.50
C PRO A 408 7.89 22.28 22.02
N ASP A 409 7.13 23.11 22.73
CA ASP A 409 7.18 23.23 24.20
C ASP A 409 6.03 22.49 24.91
N ASP A 410 5.14 21.82 24.15
CA ASP A 410 4.05 21.02 24.74
C ASP A 410 4.59 19.67 25.26
N ALA A 411 5.08 19.70 26.50
CA ALA A 411 5.63 18.51 27.15
C ALA A 411 4.65 17.33 27.22
N THR A 412 3.35 17.60 27.35
CA THR A 412 2.33 16.54 27.44
C THR A 412 2.10 15.91 26.07
N GLY A 413 1.94 16.73 25.04
CA GLY A 413 1.82 16.27 23.65
C GLY A 413 3.06 15.53 23.17
N LEU A 414 4.26 15.98 23.54
CA LEU A 414 5.53 15.31 23.23
C LEU A 414 5.64 13.96 23.92
N ALA A 415 5.25 13.85 25.20
CA ALA A 415 5.22 12.57 25.90
C ALA A 415 4.25 11.59 25.24
N ALA A 416 3.05 12.04 24.86
CA ALA A 416 2.08 11.21 24.14
C ALA A 416 2.59 10.76 22.76
N LEU A 417 3.29 11.65 22.04
CA LEU A 417 3.94 11.30 20.77
C LEU A 417 5.07 10.27 20.98
N ALA A 418 5.91 10.45 22.00
CA ALA A 418 6.99 9.53 22.34
C ALA A 418 6.46 8.11 22.59
N GLU A 419 5.37 7.95 23.34
CA GLU A 419 4.74 6.64 23.56
C GLU A 419 4.32 5.95 22.26
N ARG A 420 3.70 6.70 21.33
CA ARG A 420 3.31 6.17 20.01
C ARG A 420 4.54 5.74 19.21
N VAL A 421 5.58 6.56 19.20
CA VAL A 421 6.80 6.33 18.43
C VAL A 421 7.64 5.19 19.02
N VAL A 422 7.73 5.05 20.34
CA VAL A 422 8.40 3.92 21.00
C VAL A 422 7.74 2.60 20.63
N ARG A 423 6.40 2.51 20.69
CA ARG A 423 5.66 1.31 20.26
C ARG A 423 5.90 0.98 18.79
N TRP A 424 5.87 1.99 17.93
CA TRP A 424 6.23 1.83 16.52
C TRP A 424 7.68 1.37 16.34
N GLN A 425 8.64 1.95 17.05
CA GLN A 425 10.06 1.65 16.90
C GLN A 425 10.33 0.21 17.31
N THR A 426 9.79 -0.25 18.44
CA THR A 426 9.89 -1.65 18.86
C THR A 426 9.31 -2.60 17.81
N LYS A 427 8.12 -2.30 17.25
CA LYS A 427 7.55 -3.08 16.15
C LYS A 427 8.46 -3.05 14.92
N ALA A 428 8.94 -1.88 14.51
CA ALA A 428 9.77 -1.70 13.33
C ALA A 428 11.11 -2.46 13.44
N LEU A 429 11.76 -2.42 14.61
CA LEU A 429 13.00 -3.12 14.88
C LEU A 429 12.80 -4.65 14.86
N ARG A 430 11.71 -5.14 15.47
CA ARG A 430 11.34 -6.56 15.45
C ARG A 430 10.95 -7.03 14.05
N GLU A 431 10.25 -6.21 13.26
CA GLU A 431 9.94 -6.53 11.86
C GLU A 431 11.19 -6.52 10.97
N GLY A 432 12.13 -5.60 11.23
CA GLY A 432 13.43 -5.60 10.57
C GLY A 432 14.23 -6.87 10.87
N LYS A 433 14.04 -7.52 12.03
CA LYS A 433 14.68 -8.80 12.38
C LYS A 433 16.21 -8.75 12.33
N GLN A 434 16.85 -7.58 12.47
CA GLN A 434 18.33 -7.48 12.39
C GLN A 434 18.96 -7.63 13.77
N HIS A 435 18.55 -6.78 14.72
CA HIS A 435 19.12 -6.73 16.08
C HIS A 435 18.15 -7.23 17.17
N THR A 436 16.85 -7.22 16.90
CA THR A 436 15.80 -7.84 17.74
C THR A 436 14.76 -8.53 16.84
N ASP A 437 13.91 -9.39 17.40
CA ASP A 437 12.92 -10.20 16.66
C ASP A 437 11.72 -10.52 17.57
N TRP A 438 10.56 -10.87 17.00
CA TRP A 438 9.39 -11.31 17.76
C TRP A 438 9.61 -12.66 18.46
N LEU A 439 10.40 -13.56 17.87
CA LEU A 439 10.68 -14.89 18.43
C LEU A 439 11.76 -14.86 19.53
N ALA A 440 12.64 -13.86 19.49
CA ALA A 440 13.70 -13.67 20.47
C ALA A 440 13.97 -12.16 20.65
N PRO A 441 13.11 -11.45 21.40
CA PRO A 441 13.30 -10.02 21.65
C PRO A 441 14.59 -9.76 22.42
N ASP A 442 15.33 -8.74 22.00
CA ASP A 442 16.53 -8.25 22.68
C ASP A 442 16.16 -7.05 23.55
N ALA A 443 15.82 -7.32 24.81
CA ALA A 443 15.24 -6.33 25.70
C ALA A 443 16.22 -5.19 26.06
N ASP A 444 17.54 -5.45 26.08
CA ASP A 444 18.54 -4.41 26.34
C ASP A 444 18.63 -3.43 25.17
N TYR A 445 18.68 -3.94 23.94
CA TYR A 445 18.67 -3.11 22.73
C TYR A 445 17.37 -2.30 22.62
N GLU A 446 16.22 -2.93 22.84
CA GLU A 446 14.92 -2.25 22.78
C GLU A 446 14.81 -1.12 23.82
N ARG A 447 15.28 -1.36 25.06
CA ARG A 447 15.35 -0.30 26.09
C ARG A 447 16.27 0.84 25.69
N ALA A 448 17.44 0.57 25.12
CA ALA A 448 18.36 1.62 24.66
C ALA A 448 17.74 2.47 23.54
N CYS A 449 17.02 1.84 22.61
CA CYS A 449 16.29 2.53 21.55
C CYS A 449 15.15 3.40 22.10
N GLU A 450 14.38 2.88 23.06
CA GLU A 450 13.34 3.64 23.75
C GLU A 450 13.91 4.86 24.48
N GLN A 451 15.00 4.69 25.23
CA GLN A 451 15.68 5.77 25.94
C GLN A 451 16.14 6.86 24.97
N PHE A 452 16.66 6.48 23.80
CA PHE A 452 17.02 7.43 22.75
C PHE A 452 15.81 8.24 22.29
N VAL A 453 14.68 7.60 21.94
CA VAL A 453 13.45 8.30 21.50
C VAL A 453 12.96 9.28 22.56
N ARG A 454 12.89 8.85 23.82
CA ARG A 454 12.45 9.70 24.92
C ARG A 454 13.40 10.88 25.12
N ALA A 455 14.71 10.65 25.07
CA ALA A 455 15.71 11.68 25.29
C ALA A 455 15.72 12.78 24.21
N ILE A 456 15.54 12.41 22.93
CA ILE A 456 15.50 13.39 21.83
C ILE A 456 14.19 14.18 21.79
N LEU A 457 13.08 13.61 22.30
CA LEU A 457 11.77 14.28 22.38
C LEU A 457 11.56 15.09 23.66
N THR A 458 12.54 15.14 24.56
CA THR A 458 12.51 16.03 25.74
C THR A 458 12.92 17.45 25.32
N PRO A 459 12.03 18.45 25.44
CA PRO A 459 12.38 19.83 25.10
C PRO A 459 13.37 20.41 26.11
N ARG A 460 14.37 21.13 25.60
CA ARG A 460 15.42 21.84 26.34
C ARG A 460 15.55 23.31 25.95
N GLY A 461 14.67 23.78 25.07
CA GLY A 461 14.58 25.16 24.63
C GLY A 461 15.04 25.37 23.19
N ILE A 462 15.10 26.65 22.80
CA ILE A 462 15.34 27.06 21.42
C ILE A 462 16.64 26.45 20.89
N GLY A 463 16.53 25.73 19.76
CA GLY A 463 17.66 25.15 19.05
C GLY A 463 17.97 23.69 19.38
N ASP A 464 17.20 23.06 20.28
CA ASP A 464 17.22 21.61 20.46
C ASP A 464 16.64 20.84 19.26
N PHE A 465 16.62 19.51 19.35
CA PHE A 465 16.09 18.67 18.29
C PHE A 465 14.59 18.88 18.05
N VAL A 466 13.78 18.99 19.11
CA VAL A 466 12.33 19.15 19.03
C VAL A 466 11.94 20.42 18.28
N HIS A 467 12.57 21.55 18.60
CA HIS A 467 12.35 22.84 17.95
C HIS A 467 12.78 22.81 16.48
N ARG A 468 13.93 22.19 16.18
CA ARG A 468 14.42 22.06 14.79
C ARG A 468 13.56 21.14 13.95
N LEU A 469 13.08 20.04 14.52
CA LEU A 469 12.13 19.13 13.89
C LEU A 469 10.81 19.84 13.63
N HIS A 470 10.25 20.52 14.63
CA HIS A 470 9.02 21.30 14.50
C HIS A 470 9.13 22.36 13.39
N ALA A 471 10.22 23.14 13.37
CA ALA A 471 10.46 24.14 12.33
C ALA A 471 10.57 23.52 10.93
N PHE A 472 11.24 22.38 10.80
CA PHE A 472 11.32 21.66 9.52
C PHE A 472 9.95 21.12 9.07
N VAL A 473 9.18 20.52 9.99
CA VAL A 473 7.81 20.05 9.71
C VAL A 473 6.93 21.23 9.28
N ALA A 474 6.99 22.36 9.98
CA ALA A 474 6.22 23.56 9.65
C ALA A 474 6.56 24.09 8.24
N ARG A 475 7.85 24.06 7.86
CA ARG A 475 8.30 24.46 6.51
C ARG A 475 7.70 23.59 5.40
N ILE A 476 7.63 22.27 5.59
CA ILE A 476 7.13 21.36 4.55
C ILE A 476 5.63 21.11 4.62
N ALA A 477 4.97 21.44 5.74
CA ALA A 477 3.56 21.15 5.96
C ALA A 477 2.64 21.72 4.86
N PRO A 478 2.81 22.95 4.35
CA PRO A 478 2.00 23.45 3.25
C PRO A 478 2.07 22.59 1.99
N ALA A 479 3.25 22.09 1.61
CA ALA A 479 3.41 21.17 0.49
C ALA A 479 2.78 19.79 0.78
N GLY A 480 2.88 19.32 2.02
CA GLY A 480 2.20 18.11 2.49
C GLY A 480 0.68 18.23 2.36
N VAL A 481 0.09 19.38 2.74
CA VAL A 481 -1.34 19.67 2.60
C VAL A 481 -1.76 19.67 1.13
N VAL A 482 -0.96 20.28 0.24
CA VAL A 482 -1.21 20.23 -1.21
C VAL A 482 -1.28 18.77 -1.70
N ASN A 483 -0.30 17.94 -1.32
CA ASN A 483 -0.25 16.53 -1.70
C ASN A 483 -1.45 15.75 -1.13
N SER A 484 -1.84 16.01 0.12
CA SER A 484 -2.99 15.38 0.77
C SER A 484 -4.32 15.73 0.10
N LEU A 485 -4.56 17.02 -0.21
CA LEU A 485 -5.78 17.46 -0.91
C LEU A 485 -5.82 16.93 -2.35
N ALA A 486 -4.67 16.87 -3.02
CA ALA A 486 -4.53 16.23 -4.32
C ALA A 486 -4.88 14.73 -4.24
N GLN A 487 -4.30 14.00 -3.28
CA GLN A 487 -4.59 12.58 -3.07
C GLN A 487 -6.08 12.33 -2.80
N ALA A 488 -6.70 13.09 -1.89
CA ALA A 488 -8.11 12.96 -1.55
C ALA A 488 -9.02 13.24 -2.77
N THR A 489 -8.73 14.30 -3.54
CA THR A 489 -9.47 14.62 -4.77
C THR A 489 -9.33 13.51 -5.81
N LEU A 490 -8.11 13.03 -6.04
CA LEU A 490 -7.83 11.97 -7.00
C LEU A 490 -8.50 10.65 -6.60
N ARG A 491 -8.51 10.28 -5.31
CA ARG A 491 -9.23 9.12 -4.79
C ARG A 491 -10.72 9.22 -5.11
N MET A 492 -11.33 10.36 -4.81
CA MET A 492 -12.77 10.56 -4.98
C MET A 492 -13.20 10.64 -6.46
N ALA A 493 -12.33 11.12 -7.34
CA ALA A 493 -12.66 11.35 -8.75
C ALA A 493 -12.27 10.22 -9.72
N SER A 494 -11.29 9.40 -9.33
CA SER A 494 -10.81 8.31 -10.18
C SER A 494 -11.89 7.22 -10.38
N PRO A 495 -11.80 6.40 -11.45
CA PRO A 495 -12.67 5.24 -11.63
C PRO A 495 -12.53 4.27 -10.46
N GLY A 496 -13.64 3.70 -10.00
CA GLY A 496 -13.72 2.93 -8.76
C GLY A 496 -14.66 3.55 -7.72
N VAL A 497 -14.85 2.82 -6.64
CA VAL A 497 -15.60 3.22 -5.45
C VAL A 497 -14.61 3.74 -4.41
N PRO A 498 -14.61 5.04 -4.07
CA PRO A 498 -13.66 5.58 -3.10
C PRO A 498 -13.90 5.01 -1.72
N ASP A 499 -12.84 4.42 -1.14
CA ASP A 499 -12.84 3.92 0.23
C ASP A 499 -12.29 5.00 1.17
N LEU A 500 -13.01 5.25 2.26
CA LEU A 500 -12.65 6.24 3.27
C LEU A 500 -12.45 5.52 4.61
N TYR A 501 -11.20 5.30 4.99
CA TYR A 501 -10.90 4.75 6.31
C TYR A 501 -11.36 5.72 7.40
N GLN A 502 -11.85 5.18 8.52
CA GLN A 502 -12.47 5.98 9.58
C GLN A 502 -11.57 7.13 10.07
N GLY A 503 -12.13 8.35 10.11
CA GLY A 503 -11.43 9.55 10.58
C GLY A 503 -10.50 10.21 9.56
N THR A 504 -10.35 9.64 8.35
CA THR A 504 -9.47 10.20 7.30
C THR A 504 -10.10 11.35 6.51
N GLU A 505 -11.33 11.74 6.85
CA GLU A 505 -11.86 13.08 6.56
C GLU A 505 -11.07 14.18 7.30
N SER A 506 -10.31 13.84 8.35
CA SER A 506 -9.30 14.67 9.01
C SER A 506 -7.87 14.28 8.61
N TRP A 507 -6.86 14.92 9.23
CA TRP A 507 -5.45 14.59 9.00
C TRP A 507 -5.04 13.26 9.65
N ASP A 508 -4.68 12.27 8.83
CA ASP A 508 -4.21 10.97 9.25
C ASP A 508 -2.68 10.91 9.31
N HIS A 509 -2.17 11.20 10.51
CA HIS A 509 -0.75 11.06 10.87
C HIS A 509 -0.51 9.83 11.75
N SER A 510 -1.31 8.78 11.57
CA SER A 510 -1.15 7.51 12.27
C SER A 510 0.09 6.74 11.79
N LEU A 511 0.57 5.85 12.66
CA LEU A 511 1.58 4.85 12.36
C LEU A 511 0.91 3.50 12.09
N VAL A 512 1.68 2.47 11.75
CA VAL A 512 1.18 1.10 11.58
C VAL A 512 0.37 0.62 12.80
N ASP A 513 -0.56 -0.32 12.57
CA ASP A 513 -1.28 -1.07 13.60
C ASP A 513 -0.41 -1.37 14.85
N PRO A 514 -0.87 -1.09 16.08
CA PRO A 514 -2.22 -0.63 16.43
C PRO A 514 -2.42 0.89 16.44
N ASP A 515 -1.45 1.72 16.01
CA ASP A 515 -1.61 3.19 16.11
C ASP A 515 -2.69 3.74 15.16
N ASN A 516 -2.92 3.09 14.02
CA ASN A 516 -4.01 3.38 13.08
C ASN A 516 -5.38 2.81 13.51
N ARG A 517 -5.47 2.17 14.69
CA ARG A 517 -6.71 1.63 15.26
C ARG A 517 -7.19 2.44 16.47
N ARG A 518 -6.66 3.64 16.68
CA ARG A 518 -7.13 4.57 17.71
C ARG A 518 -8.57 4.99 17.43
N ASP A 519 -9.29 5.29 18.51
CA ASP A 519 -10.68 5.73 18.43
C ASP A 519 -10.83 7.01 17.62
N VAL A 520 -11.92 7.09 16.85
CA VAL A 520 -12.28 8.27 16.05
C VAL A 520 -13.35 9.06 16.81
N PRO A 521 -13.17 10.37 17.02
CA PRO A 521 -14.13 11.20 17.77
C PRO A 521 -15.34 11.59 16.89
N PHE A 522 -16.13 10.62 16.43
CA PHE A 522 -17.24 10.83 15.51
C PHE A 522 -18.26 11.87 15.98
N ALA A 523 -18.57 11.92 17.27
CA ALA A 523 -19.50 12.90 17.82
C ALA A 523 -19.01 14.34 17.63
N ALA A 524 -17.70 14.60 17.80
CA ALA A 524 -17.11 15.91 17.58
C ALA A 524 -17.06 16.25 16.09
N LEU A 525 -16.69 15.27 15.25
CA LEU A 525 -16.65 15.45 13.79
C LEU A 525 -18.02 15.76 13.20
N ALA A 526 -19.08 15.12 13.70
CA ALA A 526 -20.46 15.35 13.27
C ALA A 526 -21.03 16.69 13.76
N ALA A 527 -20.60 17.17 14.93
CA ALA A 527 -21.04 18.46 15.47
C ALA A 527 -20.38 19.66 14.77
N GLU A 528 -19.17 19.47 14.23
CA GLU A 528 -18.45 20.52 13.52
C GLU A 528 -18.88 20.56 12.05
N ARG A 529 -19.74 21.51 11.68
CA ARG A 529 -20.21 21.66 10.30
C ARG A 529 -19.16 22.32 9.40
N VAL A 530 -19.16 21.93 8.11
CA VAL A 530 -18.33 22.54 7.04
C VAL A 530 -19.19 23.00 5.86
N ASP A 531 -20.10 23.94 6.13
CA ASP A 531 -21.08 24.40 5.13
C ASP A 531 -20.52 25.43 4.13
N GLU A 532 -19.42 26.11 4.48
CA GLU A 532 -18.81 27.13 3.63
C GLU A 532 -18.11 26.53 2.39
N PRO A 533 -17.80 27.35 1.36
CA PRO A 533 -16.88 26.97 0.29
C PRO A 533 -15.59 26.33 0.83
N VAL A 534 -15.08 25.28 0.19
CA VAL A 534 -13.88 24.55 0.65
C VAL A 534 -12.69 25.50 0.84
N ALA A 535 -12.54 26.50 -0.04
CA ALA A 535 -11.51 27.54 0.05
C ALA A 535 -11.51 28.34 1.36
N ALA A 536 -12.67 28.53 1.99
CA ALA A 536 -12.78 29.29 3.25
C ALA A 536 -11.97 28.65 4.39
N TYR A 537 -11.79 27.34 4.34
CA TYR A 537 -11.07 26.58 5.36
C TYR A 537 -9.56 26.47 5.08
N LEU A 538 -9.06 26.86 3.90
CA LEU A 538 -7.67 26.62 3.50
C LEU A 538 -6.66 27.36 4.40
N ARG A 539 -6.99 28.58 4.83
CA ARG A 539 -6.14 29.36 5.76
C ARG A 539 -5.99 28.68 7.13
N HIS A 540 -7.02 27.95 7.54
CA HIS A 540 -7.08 27.23 8.81
C HIS A 540 -6.79 25.74 8.64
N TRP A 541 -6.08 25.35 7.57
CA TRP A 541 -5.80 23.95 7.26
C TRP A 541 -5.35 23.08 8.45
N PRO A 542 -4.63 23.55 9.51
CA PRO A 542 -4.24 22.66 10.62
C PRO A 542 -5.42 21.99 11.32
N ASP A 543 -6.62 22.57 11.29
CA ASP A 543 -7.84 22.00 11.88
C ASP A 543 -8.52 20.91 11.02
N ALA A 544 -7.98 20.64 9.83
CA ALA A 544 -8.46 19.65 8.86
C ALA A 544 -9.84 19.92 8.23
N ARG A 545 -10.52 21.02 8.55
CA ARG A 545 -11.84 21.35 7.98
C ARG A 545 -11.82 21.48 6.46
N VAL A 546 -10.70 21.95 5.89
CA VAL A 546 -10.52 22.00 4.43
C VAL A 546 -10.57 20.61 3.78
N LYS A 547 -10.00 19.59 4.42
CA LYS A 547 -10.01 18.22 3.91
C LYS A 547 -11.41 17.60 4.10
N ARG A 548 -12.05 17.82 5.25
CA ARG A 548 -13.42 17.35 5.48
C ARG A 548 -14.40 17.97 4.48
N ALA A 549 -14.38 19.29 4.32
CA ALA A 549 -15.21 20.00 3.35
C ALA A 549 -15.01 19.47 1.92
N LEU A 550 -13.74 19.25 1.52
CA LEU A 550 -13.41 18.65 0.22
C LEU A 550 -14.04 17.26 0.06
N VAL A 551 -13.89 16.38 1.06
CA VAL A 551 -14.44 15.02 1.05
C VAL A 551 -15.97 15.06 0.95
N GLU A 552 -16.64 15.87 1.77
CA GLU A 552 -18.09 16.01 1.76
C GLU A 552 -18.61 16.52 0.40
N ARG A 553 -17.98 17.57 -0.16
CA ARG A 553 -18.36 18.11 -1.48
C ARG A 553 -18.13 17.09 -2.59
N MET A 554 -17.03 16.34 -2.54
CA MET A 554 -16.77 15.28 -3.53
C MET A 554 -17.74 14.11 -3.42
N LEU A 555 -18.16 13.72 -2.22
CA LEU A 555 -19.18 12.69 -2.04
C LEU A 555 -20.55 13.20 -2.55
N ALA A 556 -20.93 14.44 -2.24
CA ALA A 556 -22.13 15.07 -2.79
C ALA A 556 -22.11 15.11 -4.33
N LEU A 557 -20.94 15.38 -4.93
CA LEU A 557 -20.75 15.34 -6.38
C LEU A 557 -21.07 13.96 -6.96
N ARG A 558 -20.56 12.91 -6.32
CA ARG A 558 -20.79 11.52 -6.76
C ARG A 558 -22.24 11.10 -6.60
N THR A 559 -22.91 11.55 -5.54
CA THR A 559 -24.34 11.32 -5.34
C THR A 559 -25.19 12.03 -6.39
N ARG A 560 -24.76 13.22 -6.84
CA ARG A 560 -25.48 13.98 -7.88
C ARG A 560 -25.36 13.35 -9.27
N TRP A 561 -24.20 12.77 -9.59
CA TRP A 561 -23.92 12.15 -10.90
C TRP A 561 -23.35 10.72 -10.78
N PRO A 562 -24.11 9.76 -10.23
CA PRO A 562 -23.61 8.43 -9.92
C PRO A 562 -23.13 7.67 -11.17
N ALA A 563 -23.89 7.74 -12.28
CA ALA A 563 -23.52 7.09 -13.54
C ALA A 563 -22.19 7.63 -14.11
N THR A 564 -21.95 8.94 -14.00
CA THR A 564 -20.72 9.57 -14.51
C THR A 564 -19.48 9.07 -13.78
N PHE A 565 -19.61 8.77 -12.48
CA PHE A 565 -18.50 8.24 -11.68
C PHE A 565 -18.40 6.72 -11.68
N ALA A 566 -19.51 5.99 -11.79
CA ALA A 566 -19.53 4.54 -11.86
C ALA A 566 -19.04 4.06 -13.23
N ASP A 567 -19.67 4.53 -14.30
CA ASP A 567 -19.53 3.97 -15.66
C ASP A 567 -19.03 5.00 -16.68
N GLY A 568 -19.07 6.30 -16.35
CA GLY A 568 -18.63 7.38 -17.22
C GLY A 568 -17.16 7.27 -17.62
N ALA A 569 -16.86 7.72 -18.83
CA ALA A 569 -15.54 7.63 -19.44
C ALA A 569 -14.49 8.41 -18.64
N TYR A 570 -13.27 7.86 -18.59
CA TYR A 570 -12.09 8.54 -18.05
C TYR A 570 -11.24 9.12 -19.19
N VAL A 571 -11.18 10.45 -19.30
CA VAL A 571 -10.47 11.15 -20.36
C VAL A 571 -9.27 11.91 -19.78
N PRO A 572 -8.03 11.45 -20.00
CA PRO A 572 -6.83 12.20 -19.60
C PRO A 572 -6.77 13.55 -20.32
N LEU A 573 -6.50 14.64 -19.58
CA LEU A 573 -6.39 15.98 -20.16
C LEU A 573 -4.93 16.41 -20.19
N ARG A 574 -4.53 17.01 -21.32
CA ARG A 574 -3.15 17.49 -21.49
C ARG A 574 -3.00 18.83 -20.76
N VAL A 575 -1.95 18.95 -19.95
CA VAL A 575 -1.53 20.23 -19.36
C VAL A 575 -0.34 20.78 -20.17
N ARG A 576 -0.43 22.04 -20.61
CA ARG A 576 0.63 22.77 -21.34
C ARG A 576 1.09 23.99 -20.54
N GLY A 577 2.24 24.57 -20.91
CA GLY A 577 2.83 25.76 -20.28
C GLY A 577 3.95 25.43 -19.29
N ARG A 578 4.57 26.47 -18.72
CA ARG A 578 5.80 26.39 -17.91
C ARG A 578 5.68 25.39 -16.75
N LEU A 579 4.57 25.41 -16.03
CA LEU A 579 4.33 24.55 -14.86
C LEU A 579 3.54 23.29 -15.21
N GLY A 580 3.49 22.90 -16.49
CA GLY A 580 2.64 21.79 -16.93
C GLY A 580 2.88 20.47 -16.20
N ARG A 581 4.11 20.19 -15.73
CA ARG A 581 4.43 18.98 -14.95
C ARG A 581 3.90 18.99 -13.51
N HIS A 582 3.54 20.16 -12.99
CA HIS A 582 3.07 20.40 -11.63
C HIS A 582 1.54 20.28 -11.48
N ALA A 583 0.85 19.84 -12.54
CA ALA A 583 -0.57 19.52 -12.49
C ALA A 583 -0.87 18.18 -13.17
N VAL A 584 -1.86 17.47 -12.65
CA VAL A 584 -2.51 16.32 -13.28
C VAL A 584 -3.98 16.69 -13.52
N ALA A 585 -4.50 16.36 -14.70
CA ALA A 585 -5.87 16.69 -15.07
C ALA A 585 -6.53 15.56 -15.87
N PHE A 586 -7.81 15.33 -15.61
CA PHE A 586 -8.64 14.40 -16.38
C PHE A 586 -10.11 14.81 -16.30
N ALA A 587 -10.95 14.24 -17.15
CA ALA A 587 -12.39 14.36 -17.06
C ALA A 587 -13.05 13.00 -16.77
N ARG A 588 -14.15 13.04 -16.01
CA ARG A 588 -15.18 12.01 -15.97
C ARG A 588 -16.37 12.51 -16.78
N CYS A 589 -16.84 11.75 -17.75
CA CYS A 589 -17.95 12.21 -18.59
C CYS A 589 -18.86 11.07 -19.06
N ASP A 590 -20.15 11.38 -19.09
CA ASP A 590 -21.21 10.60 -19.75
C ASP A 590 -22.19 11.58 -20.43
N GLU A 591 -23.39 11.12 -20.78
CA GLU A 591 -24.43 11.95 -21.42
C GLU A 591 -25.04 13.01 -20.48
N SER A 592 -24.87 12.86 -19.16
CA SER A 592 -25.48 13.76 -18.16
C SER A 592 -24.55 14.91 -17.79
N ALA A 593 -23.26 14.64 -17.62
CA ALA A 593 -22.30 15.64 -17.19
C ALA A 593 -20.88 15.36 -17.66
N THR A 594 -20.10 16.43 -17.77
CA THR A 594 -18.64 16.39 -17.83
C THR A 594 -18.07 17.05 -16.58
N ILE A 595 -17.17 16.34 -15.90
CA ILE A 595 -16.53 16.75 -14.66
C ILE A 595 -15.02 16.77 -14.89
N VAL A 596 -14.43 17.96 -14.94
CA VAL A 596 -12.99 18.16 -15.07
C VAL A 596 -12.36 18.25 -13.68
N VAL A 597 -11.33 17.46 -13.46
CA VAL A 597 -10.59 17.37 -12.19
C VAL A 597 -9.16 17.80 -12.44
N ILE A 598 -8.67 18.73 -11.64
CA ILE A 598 -7.32 19.27 -11.70
C ILE A 598 -6.71 19.18 -10.31
N ALA A 599 -5.52 18.60 -10.20
CA ALA A 599 -4.79 18.56 -8.93
C ALA A 599 -3.34 19.01 -9.12
N THR A 600 -2.88 19.86 -8.20
CA THR A 600 -1.47 20.27 -8.10
C THR A 600 -0.62 19.10 -7.61
N ARG A 601 0.59 18.97 -8.14
CA ARG A 601 1.62 18.02 -7.67
C ARG A 601 2.99 18.69 -7.69
N LEU A 602 3.89 18.20 -6.85
CA LEU A 602 5.26 18.70 -6.75
C LEU A 602 5.30 20.22 -6.50
N ALA A 603 4.59 20.67 -5.46
CA ALA A 603 4.40 22.09 -5.20
C ALA A 603 5.52 22.73 -4.37
N CYS A 604 6.39 21.94 -3.73
CA CYS A 604 7.30 22.43 -2.70
C CYS A 604 8.17 23.61 -3.19
N GLY A 605 8.74 23.48 -4.39
CA GLY A 605 9.58 24.53 -4.98
C GLY A 605 8.83 25.80 -5.44
N TRP A 606 7.49 25.81 -5.40
CA TRP A 606 6.64 26.88 -5.92
C TRP A 606 5.81 27.60 -4.86
N LEU A 607 5.81 27.12 -3.62
CA LEU A 607 5.11 27.75 -2.50
C LEU A 607 5.92 28.89 -1.86
N GLY A 608 7.24 28.92 -2.06
CA GLY A 608 8.15 29.78 -1.30
C GLY A 608 8.43 29.22 0.11
N GLU A 609 9.24 29.93 0.90
CA GLU A 609 9.70 29.45 2.22
C GLU A 609 8.63 29.54 3.33
N ALA A 610 7.71 30.51 3.23
CA ALA A 610 6.64 30.74 4.20
C ALA A 610 5.35 31.15 3.47
N PRO A 611 4.69 30.23 2.77
CA PRO A 611 3.46 30.53 2.05
C PRO A 611 2.33 30.95 3.01
N GLU A 612 1.54 31.93 2.60
CA GLU A 612 0.34 32.33 3.34
C GLU A 612 -0.74 31.23 3.29
N LEU A 613 -0.86 30.55 2.15
CA LEU A 613 -1.81 29.47 1.92
C LEU A 613 -1.10 28.25 1.31
N PRO A 614 -1.52 27.02 1.63
CA PRO A 614 -1.01 25.80 1.01
C PRO A 614 -1.54 25.62 -0.42
N ARG A 615 -1.14 26.53 -1.33
CA ARG A 615 -1.40 26.47 -2.78
C ARG A 615 -0.35 27.30 -3.52
N VAL A 616 -0.07 26.93 -4.77
CA VAL A 616 0.79 27.74 -5.65
C VAL A 616 0.08 29.06 -5.98
N GLU A 617 0.78 30.19 -5.92
CA GLU A 617 0.18 31.49 -6.21
C GLU A 617 -0.29 31.60 -7.67
N PRO A 618 -1.43 32.27 -7.97
CA PRO A 618 -2.05 32.26 -9.29
C PRO A 618 -1.11 32.77 -10.37
N ARG A 619 -0.29 33.78 -10.02
CA ARG A 619 0.71 34.37 -10.91
C ARG A 619 1.80 33.39 -11.34
N GLU A 620 2.16 32.42 -10.51
CA GLU A 620 3.21 31.44 -10.82
C GLU A 620 2.76 30.46 -11.91
N TRP A 621 1.46 30.16 -11.97
CA TRP A 621 0.90 29.32 -13.04
C TRP A 621 1.07 29.94 -14.42
N GLY A 622 1.08 31.27 -14.55
CA GLY A 622 1.39 31.98 -15.80
C GLY A 622 0.55 31.54 -17.01
N ASP A 623 1.22 30.94 -18.00
CA ASP A 623 0.66 30.42 -19.25
C ASP A 623 0.11 28.98 -19.14
N THR A 624 0.20 28.38 -17.94
CA THR A 624 -0.11 26.96 -17.76
C THR A 624 -1.61 26.71 -17.86
N THR A 625 -1.99 25.81 -18.75
CA THR A 625 -3.38 25.55 -19.15
C THR A 625 -3.69 24.06 -19.27
N VAL A 626 -4.92 23.67 -18.95
CA VAL A 626 -5.49 22.38 -19.30
C VAL A 626 -6.17 22.49 -20.67
N VAL A 627 -5.88 21.57 -21.57
CA VAL A 627 -6.47 21.51 -22.91
C VAL A 627 -7.69 20.60 -22.88
N LEU A 628 -8.86 21.13 -23.24
CA LEU A 628 -10.11 20.40 -23.31
C LEU A 628 -10.29 19.71 -24.68
N PRO A 629 -11.10 18.63 -24.74
CA PRO A 629 -11.52 18.06 -26.02
C PRO A 629 -12.28 19.07 -26.88
N ARG A 630 -12.26 18.88 -28.21
CA ARG A 630 -13.06 19.72 -29.13
C ARG A 630 -14.55 19.58 -28.83
N GLY A 631 -15.27 20.69 -28.84
CA GLY A 631 -16.71 20.73 -28.55
C GLY A 631 -17.05 20.64 -27.06
N ALA A 632 -16.06 20.73 -26.17
CA ALA A 632 -16.31 20.86 -24.74
C ALA A 632 -17.02 22.19 -24.41
N SER A 633 -17.75 22.21 -23.29
CA SER A 633 -18.39 23.43 -22.80
C SER A 633 -17.39 24.57 -22.64
N GLU A 634 -17.84 25.80 -22.91
CA GLU A 634 -17.07 27.02 -22.63
C GLU A 634 -17.29 27.51 -21.19
N ARG A 635 -18.36 27.06 -20.52
CA ARG A 635 -18.74 27.47 -19.18
C ARG A 635 -18.75 26.29 -18.23
N TRP A 636 -18.13 26.49 -17.07
CA TRP A 636 -17.97 25.45 -16.05
C TRP A 636 -18.30 26.02 -14.68
N ILE A 637 -18.87 25.21 -13.82
CA ILE A 637 -19.20 25.57 -12.44
C ILE A 637 -18.13 25.00 -11.52
N ASP A 638 -17.52 25.82 -10.66
CA ASP A 638 -16.66 25.32 -9.58
C ASP A 638 -17.49 24.64 -8.50
N TRP A 639 -17.40 23.31 -8.43
CA TRP A 639 -18.19 22.50 -7.51
C TRP A 639 -17.70 22.59 -6.06
N LEU A 640 -16.41 22.87 -5.84
CA LEU A 640 -15.84 22.87 -4.49
C LEU A 640 -16.16 24.14 -3.72
N ASN A 641 -16.51 25.22 -4.42
CA ASN A 641 -16.66 26.54 -3.81
C ASN A 641 -18.07 27.10 -4.01
N ASP A 642 -18.17 28.38 -4.36
CA ASP A 642 -19.40 29.17 -4.46
C ASP A 642 -20.22 28.91 -5.73
N GLY A 643 -19.85 27.90 -6.53
CA GLY A 643 -20.47 27.66 -7.82
C GLY A 643 -20.15 28.72 -8.86
N SER A 644 -19.08 29.50 -8.65
CA SER A 644 -18.65 30.52 -9.61
C SER A 644 -18.33 29.91 -10.98
N GLU A 645 -18.58 30.71 -12.01
CA GLU A 645 -18.37 30.31 -13.38
C GLU A 645 -16.89 30.46 -13.77
N VAL A 646 -16.31 29.39 -14.29
CA VAL A 646 -14.98 29.34 -14.88
C VAL A 646 -15.15 29.20 -16.39
N GLU A 647 -14.75 30.23 -17.11
CA GLU A 647 -14.77 30.19 -18.57
C GLU A 647 -13.52 29.50 -19.11
N ALA A 648 -13.70 28.76 -20.19
CA ALA A 648 -12.65 28.08 -20.92
C ALA A 648 -12.68 28.45 -22.42
N PRO A 649 -12.49 29.74 -22.76
CA PRO A 649 -12.48 30.18 -24.15
C PRO A 649 -11.41 29.41 -24.93
N ASP A 650 -11.69 29.14 -26.21
CA ASP A 650 -10.81 28.40 -27.13
C ASP A 650 -10.49 26.97 -26.67
N GLY A 651 -11.30 26.39 -25.80
CA GLY A 651 -11.14 25.02 -25.30
C GLY A 651 -9.95 24.85 -24.35
N THR A 652 -9.54 25.90 -23.63
CA THR A 652 -8.47 25.81 -22.62
C THR A 652 -8.88 26.40 -21.28
N MET A 653 -8.45 25.76 -20.19
CA MET A 653 -8.65 26.25 -18.82
C MET A 653 -7.32 26.73 -18.23
N ARG A 654 -7.25 28.01 -17.83
CA ARG A 654 -6.04 28.56 -17.18
C ARG A 654 -5.94 28.09 -15.73
N LEU A 655 -4.81 27.46 -15.38
CA LEU A 655 -4.58 27.01 -14.00
C LEU A 655 -4.52 28.17 -13.01
N ALA A 656 -4.04 29.34 -13.44
CA ALA A 656 -4.07 30.56 -12.64
C ALA A 656 -5.48 30.93 -12.17
N ARG A 657 -6.54 30.63 -12.95
CA ARG A 657 -7.94 30.85 -12.57
C ARG A 657 -8.50 29.65 -11.80
N CYS A 658 -8.28 28.44 -12.31
CA CYS A 658 -8.87 27.22 -11.73
C CYS A 658 -8.34 26.90 -10.33
N LEU A 659 -7.05 27.16 -10.07
CA LEU A 659 -6.37 26.88 -8.81
C LEU A 659 -6.12 28.16 -8.01
N ALA A 660 -6.92 29.20 -8.25
CA ALA A 660 -6.73 30.51 -7.64
C ALA A 660 -6.92 30.48 -6.12
N VAL A 661 -7.84 29.63 -5.64
CA VAL A 661 -8.27 29.58 -4.24
C VAL A 661 -7.92 28.27 -3.54
N LEU A 662 -7.67 27.20 -4.29
CA LEU A 662 -7.36 25.86 -3.79
C LEU A 662 -6.25 25.20 -4.63
N PRO A 663 -5.48 24.26 -4.08
CA PRO A 663 -4.49 23.49 -4.84
C PRO A 663 -5.12 22.40 -5.75
N VAL A 664 -6.44 22.29 -5.73
CA VAL A 664 -7.24 21.37 -6.55
C VAL A 664 -8.46 22.11 -7.09
N ALA A 665 -9.02 21.65 -8.22
CA ALA A 665 -10.26 22.17 -8.79
C ALA A 665 -11.11 21.03 -9.35
N VAL A 666 -12.42 21.15 -9.19
CA VAL A 666 -13.40 20.23 -9.74
C VAL A 666 -14.50 21.04 -10.41
N LEU A 667 -14.52 20.98 -11.74
CA LEU A 667 -15.30 21.87 -12.59
C LEU A 667 -16.35 21.05 -13.34
N VAL A 668 -17.61 21.46 -13.27
CA VAL A 668 -18.73 20.69 -13.84
C VAL A 668 -19.37 21.47 -14.99
N ALA A 669 -19.62 20.77 -16.10
CA ALA A 669 -20.51 21.20 -17.15
C ALA A 669 -21.65 20.18 -17.29
N VAL A 670 -22.89 20.66 -17.19
CA VAL A 670 -24.08 19.84 -17.40
C VAL A 670 -24.48 19.94 -18.86
N ASP A 671 -24.73 18.82 -19.51
CA ASP A 671 -25.18 18.83 -20.90
C ASP A 671 -26.64 19.32 -20.93
N THR A 672 -26.92 20.40 -21.68
CA THR A 672 -28.15 21.21 -21.54
C THR A 672 -29.42 20.56 -22.10
N LYS A 673 -29.39 19.28 -22.46
CA LYS A 673 -30.59 18.56 -22.91
C LYS A 673 -31.57 18.18 -21.80
N HIS A 674 -31.19 18.29 -20.51
CA HIS A 674 -32.03 17.87 -19.38
C HIS A 674 -32.23 18.95 -18.29
N ARG A 675 -32.32 20.23 -18.66
CA ARG A 675 -32.62 21.30 -17.69
C ARG A 675 -34.07 21.34 -17.17
N GLU A 676 -34.91 20.36 -17.53
CA GLU A 676 -36.25 20.19 -16.98
C GLU A 676 -36.39 18.78 -16.38
N LEU A 677 -36.22 18.67 -15.06
CA LEU A 677 -36.82 17.67 -14.17
C LEU A 677 -36.86 18.22 -12.74
#